data_AF-A0A916V043-F1
#
_entry.id   AF-A0A916V043-F1
#
_cell.length_a   1.000
_cell.length_b   1.000
_cell.length_c   1.000
_cell.angle_alpha   90.00
_cell.angle_beta   90.00
_cell.angle_gamma   90.00
#
_symmetry.space_group_name_H-M   'P 1'
#
loop_
_entity.id
_entity.type
_entity.pdbx_description
1 polymer ?
#
loop_
_entity_poly.entity_id
_entity_poly.type
_entity_poly.pdbx_seq_one_letter_code
_entity_poly.pdbx_strand_id
1 'polypeptide(L)'
;MIVPPVVTPPVNPGDVVITNVRIQNTDTVSRTQTNVPLTFGHIFAQGDVPNANALYGKLSDGTVVPLQVDVKAKHPDGSVRHAIISSMLTSLPYNQTLAITLIKAATPTAPSAASATPASLLAAGFTAGVNITLNGQLYTASADSLLKTAQAKTWLSGPLVNEWQVFAPLKNAQGVAHPHLTARFAIRSYTGLNKARVDVTLENNWAYEPNPQDFAYDAQILVGGQTVYSKTGLTQYHHTRWRKVFWWGVSPLTNIQHNTSYLIASKAVPNYDQSFAVAQASLATLASQFSGAVTEPMGPGVAIPYMGQTGGRPDMALLPGWATMHLLSMDKRARDATLGTADLAGSWSIHYRDRTTDKPISIKDYPYATTNNRTTTLNPATKKDEFLPVPASSANPNSADTAHEPGFAYLPYLLTGDYYYLEELQFWATYNMLVFAGAYRNYDQGIFLGDQIRGQAWDLRTLGEAAYITPDSDTLKAYFTSTLTSNLDWYNAQYTNNSSANLLGVIVNGYALEYNDSRGMAPWQDDFFTSAVGHIAELGFTKANPLLTWKAKFSISRMTAPGFCWIDGSLYALNIRSSSTDPSFYKTIAEAYNATEITGLASLACNSPAMATFLGLKVGEMVGYSTSNTGYPSNMQPALAYAAVSGATGGADAWKIFMARSVRPDYSTGPQFGIIPRQ
;
A
#
# COMPACT_ATOMS: atom_id res chain seq x y z
N MET A 1 -8.43 12.23 -19.37
CA MET A 1 -8.91 11.52 -20.58
C MET A 1 -9.01 10.05 -20.22
N ILE A 2 -10.09 9.38 -20.63
CA ILE A 2 -10.17 7.91 -20.59
C ILE A 2 -9.09 7.38 -21.55
N VAL A 3 -8.31 6.40 -21.10
CA VAL A 3 -7.21 5.80 -21.89
C VAL A 3 -7.80 5.22 -23.19
N PRO A 4 -7.32 5.60 -24.39
CA PRO A 4 -7.92 5.15 -25.65
C PRO A 4 -7.81 3.62 -25.81
N PRO A 5 -8.79 2.97 -26.48
CA PRO A 5 -8.81 1.53 -26.65
C PRO A 5 -7.57 1.04 -27.42
N VAL A 6 -7.06 -0.12 -27.03
CA VAL A 6 -5.88 -0.75 -27.67
C VAL A 6 -6.35 -1.66 -28.78
N VAL A 7 -5.74 -1.54 -29.97
CA VAL A 7 -5.95 -2.49 -31.07
C VAL A 7 -5.36 -3.84 -30.68
N THR A 8 -6.22 -4.85 -30.55
CA THR A 8 -5.83 -6.23 -30.25
C THR A 8 -5.15 -6.83 -31.48
N PRO A 9 -3.90 -7.33 -31.36
CA PRO A 9 -3.20 -7.97 -32.47
C PRO A 9 -3.81 -9.35 -32.80
N PRO A 10 -3.59 -9.86 -34.02
CA PRO A 10 -3.98 -11.23 -34.36
C PRO A 10 -3.25 -12.25 -33.47
N VAL A 11 -4.02 -13.19 -32.90
CA VAL A 11 -3.51 -14.28 -32.04
C VAL A 11 -3.58 -15.63 -32.76
N ASN A 12 -2.72 -16.58 -32.37
CA ASN A 12 -2.73 -17.90 -32.98
C ASN A 12 -3.99 -18.68 -32.55
N PRO A 13 -4.46 -19.67 -33.32
CA PRO A 13 -5.57 -20.52 -32.90
C PRO A 13 -5.32 -21.15 -31.52
N GLY A 14 -6.27 -20.99 -30.61
CA GLY A 14 -6.20 -21.51 -29.24
C GLY A 14 -5.52 -20.59 -28.22
N ASP A 15 -4.85 -19.52 -28.66
CA ASP A 15 -4.30 -18.50 -27.77
C ASP A 15 -5.40 -17.61 -27.20
N VAL A 16 -5.21 -17.14 -25.96
CA VAL A 16 -6.18 -16.28 -25.26
C VAL A 16 -5.54 -14.95 -24.91
N VAL A 17 -6.15 -13.86 -25.37
CA VAL A 17 -5.78 -12.51 -24.94
C VAL A 17 -6.21 -12.31 -23.49
N ILE A 18 -5.26 -11.94 -22.62
CA ILE A 18 -5.54 -11.70 -21.21
C ILE A 18 -5.79 -10.20 -20.99
N THR A 19 -4.80 -9.38 -21.33
CA THR A 19 -4.84 -7.94 -21.10
C THR A 19 -3.75 -7.25 -21.92
N ASN A 20 -3.51 -5.96 -21.67
CA ASN A 20 -2.43 -5.21 -22.29
C ASN A 20 -1.74 -4.27 -21.29
N VAL A 21 -0.52 -3.88 -21.64
CA VAL A 21 0.25 -2.83 -20.97
C VAL A 21 0.74 -1.87 -22.04
N ARG A 22 0.58 -0.57 -21.80
CA ARG A 22 1.04 0.47 -22.74
C ARG A 22 2.34 1.09 -22.27
N ILE A 23 3.23 1.36 -23.19
CA ILE A 23 4.57 1.90 -22.98
C ILE A 23 4.64 3.22 -23.70
N GLN A 24 4.49 4.31 -22.94
CA GLN A 24 4.60 5.67 -23.45
C GLN A 24 6.06 6.11 -23.44
N ASN A 25 6.55 6.65 -24.56
CA ASN A 25 7.82 7.36 -24.61
C ASN A 25 7.69 8.71 -23.89
N THR A 26 8.50 8.94 -22.86
CA THR A 26 8.47 10.20 -22.08
C THR A 26 9.68 11.09 -22.35
N ASP A 27 10.47 10.81 -23.40
CA ASP A 27 11.53 11.71 -23.84
C ASP A 27 10.94 13.07 -24.21
N THR A 28 11.65 14.16 -23.89
CA THR A 28 11.21 15.54 -24.11
C THR A 28 12.01 16.24 -25.21
N VAL A 29 12.98 15.55 -25.83
CA VAL A 29 13.93 16.11 -26.79
C VAL A 29 13.88 15.38 -28.14
N SER A 30 12.68 14.90 -28.51
CA SER A 30 12.38 14.32 -29.82
C SER A 30 13.13 13.02 -30.18
N ARG A 31 13.50 12.19 -29.19
CA ARG A 31 14.26 10.96 -29.44
C ARG A 31 13.41 9.70 -29.49
N THR A 32 13.58 8.94 -30.57
CA THR A 32 13.25 7.50 -30.61
C THR A 32 14.24 6.75 -29.73
N GLN A 33 13.74 5.92 -28.83
CA GLN A 33 14.57 5.07 -27.99
C GLN A 33 14.71 3.68 -28.63
N THR A 34 15.91 3.10 -28.61
CA THR A 34 16.18 1.75 -29.15
C THR A 34 16.68 0.83 -28.05
N ASN A 35 16.39 -0.47 -28.15
CA ASN A 35 16.74 -1.48 -27.14
C ASN A 35 16.31 -1.00 -25.74
N VAL A 36 15.00 -0.78 -25.59
CA VAL A 36 14.37 -0.20 -24.40
C VAL A 36 14.07 -1.33 -23.42
N PRO A 37 14.82 -1.46 -22.31
CA PRO A 37 14.53 -2.44 -21.30
C PRO A 37 13.25 -2.07 -20.56
N LEU A 38 12.37 -3.05 -20.37
CA LEU A 38 11.14 -2.92 -19.60
C LEU A 38 11.15 -3.94 -18.45
N THR A 39 10.67 -3.52 -17.29
CA THR A 39 10.35 -4.41 -16.17
C THR A 39 9.23 -3.80 -15.35
N PHE A 40 8.18 -4.56 -15.10
CA PHE A 40 7.01 -4.12 -14.34
C PHE A 40 6.40 -5.30 -13.57
N GLY A 41 5.71 -5.00 -12.47
CA GLY A 41 4.89 -5.96 -11.76
C GLY A 41 3.54 -6.09 -12.43
N HIS A 42 2.93 -7.27 -12.40
CA HIS A 42 1.61 -7.49 -12.95
C HIS A 42 0.85 -8.51 -12.11
N ILE A 43 -0.40 -8.16 -11.78
CA ILE A 43 -1.34 -9.07 -11.13
C ILE A 43 -2.20 -9.76 -12.20
N PHE A 44 -2.54 -11.03 -12.03
CA PHE A 44 -3.43 -11.76 -12.92
C PHE A 44 -4.67 -12.23 -12.18
N ALA A 45 -5.83 -12.22 -12.86
CA ALA A 45 -7.02 -12.85 -12.31
C ALA A 45 -6.81 -14.37 -12.21
N GLN A 46 -7.52 -14.98 -11.27
CA GLN A 46 -7.44 -16.41 -11.04
C GLN A 46 -7.79 -17.19 -12.33
N GLY A 47 -6.92 -18.14 -12.71
CA GLY A 47 -7.09 -18.98 -13.90
C GLY A 47 -6.54 -18.40 -15.22
N ASP A 48 -6.23 -17.10 -15.28
CA ASP A 48 -5.80 -16.47 -16.54
C ASP A 48 -4.45 -17.00 -17.02
N VAL A 49 -3.49 -17.14 -16.09
CA VAL A 49 -2.13 -17.65 -16.37
C VAL A 49 -1.86 -18.89 -15.51
N PRO A 50 -2.18 -20.10 -15.99
CA PRO A 50 -1.98 -21.35 -15.23
C PRO A 50 -0.49 -21.70 -15.06
N ASN A 51 0.36 -21.28 -16.00
CA ASN A 51 1.80 -21.48 -15.98
C ASN A 51 2.51 -20.26 -16.59
N ALA A 52 3.65 -19.84 -16.01
CA ALA A 52 4.43 -18.71 -16.49
C ALA A 52 4.94 -18.89 -17.93
N ASN A 53 5.31 -20.11 -18.31
CA ASN A 53 5.80 -20.43 -19.66
C ASN A 53 4.72 -20.32 -20.75
N ALA A 54 3.46 -20.10 -20.37
CA ALA A 54 2.38 -19.88 -21.31
C ALA A 54 2.26 -18.40 -21.72
N LEU A 55 2.97 -17.45 -21.08
CA LEU A 55 2.77 -16.03 -21.33
C LEU A 55 3.77 -15.46 -22.35
N TYR A 56 3.28 -14.78 -23.37
CA TYR A 56 4.10 -14.00 -24.29
C TYR A 56 3.43 -12.67 -24.67
N GLY A 57 4.19 -11.74 -25.24
CA GLY A 57 3.70 -10.43 -25.66
C GLY A 57 3.54 -10.32 -27.18
N LYS A 58 2.60 -9.50 -27.65
CA LYS A 58 2.57 -9.00 -29.03
C LYS A 58 2.32 -7.50 -29.08
N LEU A 59 3.01 -6.80 -29.98
CA LEU A 59 2.65 -5.44 -30.38
C LEU A 59 1.42 -5.45 -31.30
N SER A 60 0.78 -4.30 -31.46
CA SER A 60 -0.42 -4.14 -32.31
C SER A 60 -0.18 -4.48 -33.79
N ASP A 61 1.06 -4.41 -34.27
CA ASP A 61 1.44 -4.82 -35.64
C ASP A 61 1.68 -6.34 -35.79
N GLY A 62 1.50 -7.12 -34.72
CA GLY A 62 1.71 -8.56 -34.68
C GLY A 62 3.12 -8.99 -34.27
N THR A 63 4.06 -8.06 -34.11
CA THR A 63 5.44 -8.37 -33.67
C THR A 63 5.43 -9.06 -32.31
N VAL A 64 6.06 -10.23 -32.22
CA VAL A 64 6.21 -10.97 -30.96
C VAL A 64 7.22 -10.28 -30.06
N VAL A 65 6.85 -10.11 -28.80
CA VAL A 65 7.65 -9.51 -27.74
C VAL A 65 7.95 -10.61 -26.71
N PRO A 66 9.18 -11.15 -26.67
CA PRO A 66 9.57 -12.14 -25.68
C PRO A 66 9.42 -11.61 -24.25
N LEU A 67 8.88 -12.42 -23.35
CA LEU A 67 8.71 -12.08 -21.96
C LEU A 67 9.57 -13.00 -21.09
N GLN A 68 10.23 -12.42 -20.10
CA GLN A 68 10.70 -13.12 -18.92
C GLN A 68 9.66 -12.90 -17.81
N VAL A 69 9.24 -13.98 -17.15
CA VAL A 69 8.18 -13.95 -16.12
C VAL A 69 8.69 -14.56 -14.82
N ASP A 70 9.01 -13.70 -13.86
CA ASP A 70 9.43 -14.08 -12.52
C ASP A 70 8.19 -14.14 -11.60
N VAL A 71 7.62 -15.33 -11.43
CA VAL A 71 6.44 -15.54 -10.56
C VAL A 71 6.79 -15.28 -9.10
N LYS A 72 6.00 -14.42 -8.43
CA LYS A 72 6.15 -14.11 -7.02
C LYS A 72 5.09 -14.74 -6.16
N ALA A 73 3.84 -14.74 -6.63
CA ALA A 73 2.72 -15.29 -5.89
C ALA A 73 1.75 -16.04 -6.80
N LYS A 74 1.10 -17.06 -6.27
CA LYS A 74 0.09 -17.88 -6.95
C LYS A 74 -1.26 -17.83 -6.24
N HIS A 75 -2.31 -18.01 -7.02
CA HIS A 75 -3.67 -18.27 -6.53
C HIS A 75 -3.79 -19.69 -5.96
N PRO A 76 -4.83 -19.98 -5.17
CA PRO A 76 -5.06 -21.33 -4.63
C PRO A 76 -5.16 -22.44 -5.70
N ASP A 77 -5.60 -22.11 -6.92
CA ASP A 77 -5.66 -23.05 -8.06
C ASP A 77 -4.31 -23.28 -8.75
N GLY A 78 -3.24 -22.65 -8.25
CA GLY A 78 -1.89 -22.73 -8.79
C GLY A 78 -1.58 -21.76 -9.94
N SER A 79 -2.58 -21.04 -10.45
CA SER A 79 -2.37 -19.99 -11.45
C SER A 79 -1.56 -18.83 -10.87
N VAL A 80 -0.85 -18.10 -11.73
CA VAL A 80 -0.06 -16.94 -11.32
C VAL A 80 -0.98 -15.85 -10.77
N ARG A 81 -0.70 -15.37 -9.56
CA ARG A 81 -1.38 -14.22 -8.97
C ARG A 81 -0.60 -12.94 -9.22
N HIS A 82 0.70 -12.92 -8.88
CA HIS A 82 1.59 -11.80 -9.15
C HIS A 82 2.91 -12.29 -9.75
N ALA A 83 3.39 -11.58 -10.77
CA ALA A 83 4.69 -11.81 -11.37
C ALA A 83 5.35 -10.50 -11.76
N ILE A 84 6.68 -10.54 -11.89
CA ILE A 84 7.47 -9.47 -12.47
C ILE A 84 7.77 -9.85 -13.92
N ILE A 85 7.38 -8.99 -14.85
CA ILE A 85 7.49 -9.23 -16.28
C ILE A 85 8.55 -8.29 -16.84
N SER A 86 9.51 -8.88 -17.55
CA SER A 86 10.59 -8.15 -18.20
C SER A 86 10.64 -8.45 -19.68
N SER A 87 10.98 -7.42 -20.46
CA SER A 87 11.09 -7.52 -21.91
C SER A 87 12.04 -6.48 -22.47
N MET A 88 12.29 -6.57 -23.77
CA MET A 88 13.12 -5.63 -24.54
C MET A 88 12.35 -5.17 -25.77
N LEU A 89 12.07 -3.87 -25.86
CA LEU A 89 11.55 -3.30 -27.10
C LEU A 89 12.70 -2.90 -28.01
N THR A 90 12.65 -3.32 -29.27
CA THR A 90 13.65 -2.92 -30.28
C THR A 90 13.62 -1.42 -30.52
N SER A 91 12.43 -0.82 -30.61
CA SER A 91 12.24 0.61 -30.83
C SER A 91 10.99 1.12 -30.10
N LEU A 92 11.10 2.31 -29.54
CA LEU A 92 9.99 3.08 -28.97
C LEU A 92 10.07 4.50 -29.55
N PRO A 93 9.28 4.81 -30.60
CA PRO A 93 9.36 6.10 -31.26
C PRO A 93 9.00 7.28 -30.36
N TYR A 94 9.54 8.45 -30.66
CA TYR A 94 9.23 9.68 -29.94
C TYR A 94 7.72 9.99 -29.94
N ASN A 95 7.20 10.47 -28.81
CA ASN A 95 5.80 10.84 -28.62
C ASN A 95 4.77 9.74 -28.99
N GLN A 96 5.22 8.48 -29.05
CA GLN A 96 4.36 7.33 -29.30
C GLN A 96 4.12 6.54 -28.02
N THR A 97 2.99 5.85 -28.00
CA THR A 97 2.65 4.87 -26.99
C THR A 97 2.43 3.53 -27.67
N LEU A 98 3.28 2.55 -27.39
CA LEU A 98 3.11 1.19 -27.90
C LEU A 98 2.30 0.37 -26.90
N ALA A 99 1.50 -0.59 -27.37
CA ALA A 99 0.80 -1.53 -26.51
C ALA A 99 1.39 -2.94 -26.67
N ILE A 100 1.74 -3.55 -25.55
CA ILE A 100 2.09 -4.97 -25.47
C ILE A 100 0.85 -5.70 -24.99
N THR A 101 0.25 -6.49 -25.87
CA THR A 101 -0.85 -7.40 -25.51
C THR A 101 -0.26 -8.65 -24.88
N LEU A 102 -0.70 -8.99 -23.67
CA LEU A 102 -0.29 -10.18 -22.95
C LEU A 102 -1.21 -11.35 -23.33
N ILE A 103 -0.62 -12.43 -23.83
CA ILE A 103 -1.34 -13.56 -24.44
C ILE A 103 -0.91 -14.85 -23.75
N LYS A 104 -1.90 -15.66 -23.36
CA LYS A 104 -1.70 -17.05 -22.97
C LYS A 104 -1.63 -17.92 -24.23
N ALA A 105 -0.46 -18.50 -24.47
CA ALA A 105 -0.22 -19.50 -25.49
C ALA A 105 -0.95 -20.81 -25.17
N ALA A 106 -1.51 -21.46 -26.20
CA ALA A 106 -2.06 -22.81 -26.07
C ALA A 106 -0.98 -23.85 -25.72
N THR A 107 0.25 -23.66 -26.21
CA THR A 107 1.40 -24.53 -25.92
C THR A 107 2.52 -23.70 -25.27
N PRO A 108 2.87 -23.95 -24.00
CA PRO A 108 3.96 -23.25 -23.34
C PRO A 108 5.31 -23.52 -24.01
N THR A 109 6.15 -22.49 -24.13
CA THR A 109 7.53 -22.63 -24.59
C THR A 109 8.48 -22.14 -23.51
N ALA A 110 9.42 -22.99 -23.09
CA ALA A 110 10.44 -22.60 -22.13
C ALA A 110 11.55 -21.80 -22.84
N PRO A 111 11.94 -20.62 -22.34
CA PRO A 111 13.13 -19.95 -22.84
C PRO A 111 14.38 -20.79 -22.53
N SER A 112 15.23 -21.01 -23.54
CA SER A 112 16.54 -21.64 -23.39
C SER A 112 17.65 -20.61 -23.67
N ALA A 113 18.06 -19.86 -22.65
CA ALA A 113 19.27 -19.05 -22.74
C ALA A 113 19.92 -18.91 -21.36
N ALA A 114 21.25 -18.85 -21.35
CA ALA A 114 22.02 -18.69 -20.13
C ALA A 114 21.71 -17.32 -19.49
N SER A 115 21.57 -17.29 -18.16
CA SER A 115 21.43 -16.06 -17.39
C SER A 115 22.77 -15.33 -17.29
N ALA A 116 22.74 -14.00 -17.30
CA ALA A 116 23.91 -13.21 -16.95
C ALA A 116 24.32 -13.52 -15.49
N THR A 117 25.60 -13.34 -15.18
CA THR A 117 26.14 -13.52 -13.83
C THR A 117 26.69 -12.20 -13.28
N PRO A 118 26.83 -12.04 -11.95
CA PRO A 118 27.52 -10.89 -11.38
C PRO A 118 28.92 -10.67 -12.00
N ALA A 119 29.66 -11.76 -12.27
CA ALA A 119 30.98 -11.70 -12.90
C ALA A 119 30.93 -11.05 -14.30
N SER A 120 29.93 -11.38 -15.12
CA SER A 120 29.76 -10.77 -16.45
C SER A 120 29.46 -9.27 -16.39
N LEU A 121 28.65 -8.83 -15.42
CA LEU A 121 28.36 -7.42 -15.21
C LEU A 121 29.61 -6.64 -14.77
N LEU A 122 30.39 -7.21 -13.85
CA LEU A 122 31.63 -6.62 -13.37
C LEU A 122 32.69 -6.55 -14.48
N ALA A 123 32.81 -7.59 -15.30
CA ALA A 123 33.70 -7.61 -16.46
C ALA A 123 33.33 -6.54 -17.50
N ALA A 124 32.05 -6.17 -17.59
CA ALA A 124 31.58 -5.08 -18.44
C ALA A 124 31.88 -3.67 -17.86
N GLY A 125 32.50 -3.57 -16.67
CA GLY A 125 32.92 -2.31 -16.06
C GLY A 125 31.91 -1.67 -15.11
N PHE A 126 30.90 -2.41 -14.67
CA PHE A 126 29.94 -1.91 -13.68
C PHE A 126 30.62 -1.59 -12.34
N THR A 127 30.37 -0.39 -11.83
CA THR A 127 30.70 0.03 -10.45
C THR A 127 29.55 0.81 -9.85
N ALA A 128 29.33 0.66 -8.55
CA ALA A 128 28.41 1.50 -7.80
C ALA A 128 28.81 1.53 -6.33
N GLY A 129 28.61 2.67 -5.66
CA GLY A 129 28.95 2.82 -4.27
C GLY A 129 28.26 4.00 -3.60
N VAL A 130 28.34 4.01 -2.27
CA VAL A 130 27.89 5.12 -1.44
C VAL A 130 29.07 5.56 -0.57
N ASN A 131 29.21 6.87 -0.46
CA ASN A 131 30.15 7.54 0.42
C ASN A 131 29.35 8.44 1.35
N ILE A 132 29.66 8.40 2.65
CA ILE A 132 29.18 9.41 3.58
C ILE A 132 30.35 10.02 4.35
N THR A 133 30.27 11.33 4.62
CA THR A 133 31.21 12.02 5.51
C THR A 133 30.48 12.36 6.80
N LEU A 134 30.82 11.67 7.88
CA LEU A 134 30.24 11.84 9.21
C LEU A 134 31.34 12.33 10.16
N ASN A 135 31.16 13.51 10.76
CA ASN A 135 32.15 14.13 11.66
C ASN A 135 33.57 14.21 11.05
N GLY A 136 33.67 14.52 9.75
CA GLY A 136 34.93 14.58 9.02
C GLY A 136 35.54 13.23 8.64
N GLN A 137 34.93 12.12 9.04
CA GLN A 137 35.38 10.77 8.70
C GLN A 137 34.56 10.19 7.54
N LEU A 138 35.27 9.68 6.53
CA LEU A 138 34.66 9.01 5.38
C LEU A 138 34.28 7.57 5.74
N TYR A 139 33.04 7.20 5.41
CA TYR A 139 32.56 5.83 5.44
C TYR A 139 32.02 5.44 4.05
N THR A 140 32.30 4.22 3.59
CA THR A 140 31.94 3.77 2.25
C THR A 140 31.36 2.36 2.21
N ALA A 141 30.62 2.06 1.15
CA ALA A 141 30.28 0.70 0.73
C ALA A 141 30.22 0.64 -0.81
N SER A 142 30.68 -0.47 -1.40
CA SER A 142 30.75 -0.68 -2.85
C SER A 142 29.96 -1.92 -3.26
N ALA A 143 28.97 -1.73 -4.13
CA ALA A 143 28.16 -2.82 -4.69
C ALA A 143 29.01 -3.78 -5.52
N ASP A 144 29.95 -3.26 -6.32
CA ASP A 144 30.79 -4.08 -7.19
C ASP A 144 31.80 -4.94 -6.39
N SER A 145 32.29 -4.43 -5.26
CA SER A 145 33.11 -5.22 -4.33
C SER A 145 32.29 -6.31 -3.64
N LEU A 146 31.03 -6.01 -3.27
CA LEU A 146 30.11 -6.98 -2.68
C LEU A 146 29.71 -8.05 -3.69
N LEU A 147 29.43 -7.70 -4.94
CA LEU A 147 29.09 -8.68 -5.99
C LEU A 147 30.24 -9.66 -6.29
N LYS A 148 31.49 -9.35 -5.94
CA LYS A 148 32.64 -10.26 -6.06
C LYS A 148 32.75 -11.26 -4.90
N THR A 149 32.27 -10.89 -3.72
CA THR A 149 32.67 -11.54 -2.46
C THR A 149 31.49 -12.03 -1.61
N ALA A 150 30.33 -11.38 -1.73
CA ALA A 150 29.13 -11.70 -0.97
C ALA A 150 28.22 -12.66 -1.76
N GLN A 151 27.45 -13.46 -1.04
CA GLN A 151 26.36 -14.22 -1.62
C GLN A 151 25.20 -13.25 -1.90
N ALA A 152 25.03 -12.86 -3.17
CA ALA A 152 23.93 -12.00 -3.56
C ALA A 152 22.58 -12.73 -3.50
N LYS A 153 21.57 -12.08 -2.92
CA LYS A 153 20.19 -12.55 -3.03
C LYS A 153 19.69 -12.24 -4.43
N THR A 154 19.16 -13.25 -5.12
CA THR A 154 18.62 -13.07 -6.47
C THR A 154 17.14 -12.71 -6.38
N TRP A 155 16.76 -11.59 -7.00
CA TRP A 155 15.37 -11.13 -7.07
C TRP A 155 14.73 -11.46 -8.42
N LEU A 156 15.45 -11.23 -9.51
CA LEU A 156 15.01 -11.60 -10.87
C LEU A 156 16.07 -12.52 -11.48
N SER A 157 15.64 -13.56 -12.18
CA SER A 157 16.56 -14.48 -12.83
C SER A 157 16.03 -14.97 -14.16
N GLY A 158 16.81 -14.74 -15.21
CA GLY A 158 16.47 -15.23 -16.53
C GLY A 158 17.35 -14.68 -17.64
N PRO A 159 16.96 -14.95 -18.90
CA PRO A 159 17.80 -14.63 -20.05
C PRO A 159 17.81 -13.14 -20.40
N LEU A 160 16.75 -12.39 -20.08
CA LEU A 160 16.63 -10.97 -20.43
C LEU A 160 17.15 -10.07 -19.31
N VAL A 161 16.83 -10.39 -18.07
CA VAL A 161 17.17 -9.58 -16.90
C VAL A 161 17.58 -10.45 -15.72
N ASN A 162 18.52 -9.95 -14.94
CA ASN A 162 18.88 -10.51 -13.65
C ASN A 162 18.94 -9.38 -12.62
N GLU A 163 18.45 -9.61 -11.41
CA GLU A 163 18.54 -8.64 -10.32
C GLU A 163 19.19 -9.27 -9.10
N TRP A 164 20.28 -8.66 -8.64
CA TRP A 164 21.05 -9.11 -7.49
C TRP A 164 21.00 -8.06 -6.39
N GLN A 165 20.80 -8.53 -5.16
CA GLN A 165 20.74 -7.71 -3.97
C GLN A 165 21.91 -8.05 -3.06
N VAL A 166 22.64 -7.01 -2.65
CA VAL A 166 23.78 -7.09 -1.74
C VAL A 166 23.70 -5.96 -0.73
N PHE A 167 24.27 -6.17 0.46
CA PHE A 167 24.33 -5.14 1.48
C PHE A 167 25.59 -5.28 2.33
N ALA A 168 25.99 -4.19 2.99
CA ALA A 168 27.05 -4.19 3.99
C ALA A 168 26.92 -2.97 4.91
N PRO A 169 27.41 -3.07 6.17
CA PRO A 169 27.63 -1.88 6.97
C PRO A 169 28.62 -0.97 6.26
N LEU A 170 28.45 0.35 6.41
CA LEU A 170 29.44 1.29 5.90
C LEU A 170 30.75 1.14 6.68
N LYS A 171 31.90 1.25 6.01
CA LYS A 171 33.22 1.07 6.63
C LYS A 171 34.10 2.29 6.43
N ASN A 172 34.90 2.62 7.44
CA ASN A 172 35.94 3.63 7.31
C ASN A 172 37.18 3.09 6.57
N ALA A 173 38.20 3.94 6.40
CA ALA A 173 39.45 3.59 5.73
C ALA A 173 40.22 2.43 6.42
N GLN A 174 40.00 2.21 7.71
CA GLN A 174 40.59 1.11 8.48
C GLN A 174 39.75 -0.19 8.40
N GLY A 175 38.65 -0.19 7.65
CA GLY A 175 37.75 -1.34 7.52
C GLY A 175 36.80 -1.54 8.70
N VAL A 176 36.73 -0.59 9.64
CA VAL A 176 35.85 -0.64 10.81
C VAL A 176 34.42 -0.30 10.36
N ALA A 177 33.49 -1.20 10.65
CA ALA A 177 32.07 -1.03 10.34
C ALA A 177 31.42 0.02 11.24
N HIS A 178 30.59 0.88 10.66
CA HIS A 178 29.68 1.73 11.41
C HIS A 178 28.58 0.85 12.05
N PRO A 179 28.28 1.01 13.35
CA PRO A 179 27.34 0.13 14.06
C PRO A 179 25.90 0.22 13.53
N HIS A 180 25.46 1.43 13.16
CA HIS A 180 24.08 1.68 12.71
C HIS A 180 23.90 1.68 11.17
N LEU A 181 24.77 2.38 10.43
CA LEU A 181 24.55 2.71 9.03
C LEU A 181 24.92 1.56 8.08
N THR A 182 23.93 1.09 7.32
CA THR A 182 24.06 -0.01 6.37
C THR A 182 23.63 0.43 4.98
N ALA A 183 24.44 0.12 3.96
CA ALA A 183 24.08 0.32 2.57
C ALA A 183 23.54 -0.97 1.96
N ARG A 184 22.45 -0.86 1.20
CA ARG A 184 21.89 -1.94 0.39
C ARG A 184 21.83 -1.51 -1.07
N PHE A 185 22.10 -2.47 -1.94
CA PHE A 185 22.08 -2.25 -3.37
C PHE A 185 21.21 -3.32 -4.04
N ALA A 186 20.30 -2.91 -4.92
CA ALA A 186 19.61 -3.82 -5.85
C ALA A 186 20.00 -3.46 -7.30
N ILE A 187 20.67 -4.39 -7.98
CA ILE A 187 21.29 -4.16 -9.28
C ILE A 187 20.54 -5.01 -10.30
N ARG A 188 19.68 -4.38 -11.08
CA ARG A 188 18.92 -5.02 -12.17
C ARG A 188 19.65 -4.82 -13.49
N SER A 189 20.35 -5.86 -13.94
CA SER A 189 21.14 -5.89 -15.16
C SER A 189 20.35 -6.47 -16.32
N TYR A 190 20.38 -5.80 -17.47
CA TYR A 190 19.77 -6.27 -18.71
C TYR A 190 20.83 -6.89 -19.62
N THR A 191 20.67 -8.18 -19.92
CA THR A 191 21.65 -8.97 -20.65
C THR A 191 21.93 -8.36 -22.03
N GLY A 192 23.22 -8.21 -22.36
CA GLY A 192 23.67 -7.72 -23.67
C GLY A 192 23.59 -6.22 -23.91
N LEU A 193 23.13 -5.41 -22.93
CA LEU A 193 22.99 -3.96 -23.10
C LEU A 193 24.02 -3.10 -22.40
N ASN A 194 24.82 -3.65 -21.49
CA ASN A 194 25.66 -2.87 -20.56
C ASN A 194 24.85 -1.76 -19.88
N LYS A 195 23.61 -2.09 -19.49
CA LYS A 195 22.69 -1.21 -18.76
C LYS A 195 22.22 -1.90 -17.50
N ALA A 196 22.24 -1.18 -16.38
CA ALA A 196 21.68 -1.66 -15.13
C ALA A 196 20.93 -0.55 -14.39
N ARG A 197 19.75 -0.86 -13.85
CA ARG A 197 19.11 -0.02 -12.83
C ARG A 197 19.80 -0.31 -11.49
N VAL A 198 20.20 0.74 -10.79
CA VAL A 198 20.90 0.69 -9.51
C VAL A 198 20.02 1.36 -8.46
N ASP A 199 19.42 0.55 -7.59
CA ASP A 199 18.80 1.04 -6.36
C ASP A 199 19.86 1.07 -5.26
N VAL A 200 19.98 2.21 -4.58
CA VAL A 200 20.82 2.38 -3.40
C VAL A 200 19.93 2.81 -2.24
N THR A 201 19.87 1.99 -1.20
CA THR A 201 19.21 2.31 0.06
C THR A 201 20.26 2.47 1.16
N LEU A 202 20.15 3.53 1.97
CA LEU A 202 20.91 3.67 3.20
C LEU A 202 19.98 3.54 4.41
N GLU A 203 20.35 2.70 5.37
CA GLU A 203 19.53 2.33 6.51
C GLU A 203 20.18 2.70 7.84
N ASN A 204 19.37 3.18 8.78
CA ASN A 204 19.69 3.38 10.18
C ASN A 204 18.64 2.64 11.03
N ASN A 205 18.53 1.31 10.88
CA ASN A 205 17.30 0.60 11.26
C ASN A 205 17.48 -0.75 11.96
N TRP A 206 18.66 -1.04 12.49
CA TRP A 206 18.86 -2.27 13.26
C TRP A 206 18.01 -2.26 14.53
N ALA A 207 17.14 -3.27 14.66
CA ALA A 207 16.11 -3.32 15.69
C ALA A 207 16.65 -3.30 17.13
N TYR A 208 17.85 -3.86 17.37
CA TYR A 208 18.44 -4.01 18.70
C TYR A 208 19.85 -3.43 18.80
N GLU A 209 20.30 -2.61 17.84
CA GLU A 209 21.60 -1.94 17.98
C GLU A 209 21.52 -0.92 19.13
N PRO A 210 22.41 -0.98 20.14
CA PRO A 210 22.38 -0.07 21.27
C PRO A 210 22.54 1.40 20.87
N ASN A 211 21.97 2.32 21.66
CA ASN A 211 22.10 3.76 21.46
C ASN A 211 21.65 4.24 20.06
N PRO A 212 20.43 3.86 19.59
CA PRO A 212 19.91 4.40 18.34
C PRO A 212 19.83 5.93 18.42
N GLN A 213 20.16 6.62 17.32
CA GLN A 213 20.20 8.07 17.25
C GLN A 213 20.10 8.55 15.80
N ASP A 214 19.92 9.86 15.64
CA ASP A 214 19.93 10.55 14.36
C ASP A 214 21.40 10.81 13.93
N PHE A 215 21.69 10.73 12.63
CA PHE A 215 23.02 11.00 12.06
C PHE A 215 22.95 12.10 11.01
N ALA A 216 23.76 13.14 11.17
CA ALA A 216 23.95 14.19 10.16
C ALA A 216 25.26 13.96 9.41
N TYR A 217 25.20 13.79 8.08
CA TYR A 217 26.36 13.53 7.24
C TYR A 217 26.18 14.10 5.83
N ASP A 218 27.30 14.25 5.12
CA ASP A 218 27.27 14.50 3.67
C ASP A 218 27.15 13.17 2.94
N ALA A 219 26.18 13.03 2.04
CA ALA A 219 25.88 11.81 1.30
C ALA A 219 26.29 11.93 -0.16
N GLN A 220 26.91 10.90 -0.72
CA GLN A 220 27.24 10.82 -2.13
C GLN A 220 26.98 9.41 -2.67
N ILE A 221 26.35 9.30 -3.85
CA ILE A 221 26.17 8.03 -4.56
C ILE A 221 26.94 8.09 -5.87
N LEU A 222 27.69 7.02 -6.15
CA LEU A 222 28.47 6.84 -7.35
C LEU A 222 27.93 5.68 -8.18
N VAL A 223 27.82 5.87 -9.49
CA VAL A 223 27.48 4.81 -10.45
C VAL A 223 28.38 4.97 -11.69
N GLY A 224 29.05 3.90 -12.11
CA GLY A 224 30.03 3.95 -13.19
C GLY A 224 31.19 4.92 -12.91
N GLY A 225 31.59 5.07 -11.64
CA GLY A 225 32.61 6.02 -11.19
C GLY A 225 32.19 7.49 -11.20
N GLN A 226 30.94 7.82 -11.54
CA GLN A 226 30.42 9.18 -11.57
C GLN A 226 29.52 9.45 -10.37
N THR A 227 29.63 10.63 -9.76
CA THR A 227 28.70 11.09 -8.74
C THR A 227 27.34 11.37 -9.38
N VAL A 228 26.33 10.59 -9.02
CA VAL A 228 24.95 10.72 -9.51
C VAL A 228 24.00 11.34 -8.47
N TYR A 229 24.44 11.42 -7.21
CA TYR A 229 23.75 12.11 -6.12
C TYR A 229 24.76 12.72 -5.16
N SER A 230 24.45 13.91 -4.66
CA SER A 230 25.18 14.56 -3.57
C SER A 230 24.21 15.35 -2.70
N LYS A 231 24.34 15.24 -1.38
CA LYS A 231 23.56 16.00 -0.40
C LYS A 231 24.41 16.31 0.82
N THR A 232 24.70 17.58 1.04
CA THR A 232 25.40 18.07 2.23
C THR A 232 24.44 18.14 3.41
N GLY A 233 24.90 17.75 4.60
CA GLY A 233 24.15 17.90 5.85
C GLY A 233 22.81 17.16 5.89
N LEU A 234 22.72 15.98 5.27
CA LEU A 234 21.54 15.13 5.38
C LEU A 234 21.46 14.58 6.81
N THR A 235 20.38 14.89 7.53
CA THR A 235 20.05 14.24 8.79
C THR A 235 19.20 13.01 8.52
N GLN A 236 19.74 11.80 8.72
CA GLN A 236 18.98 10.56 8.73
C GLN A 236 18.59 10.21 10.16
N TYR A 237 17.29 10.06 10.41
CA TYR A 237 16.77 9.79 11.74
C TYR A 237 16.93 8.33 12.16
N HIS A 238 16.86 8.04 13.45
CA HIS A 238 16.83 6.64 13.95
C HIS A 238 15.69 5.84 13.33
N HIS A 239 15.92 4.54 13.09
CA HIS A 239 14.93 3.60 12.57
C HIS A 239 14.25 4.05 11.26
N THR A 240 15.01 4.75 10.42
CA THR A 240 14.59 5.17 9.07
C THR A 240 15.48 4.57 7.98
N ARG A 241 15.01 4.68 6.74
CA ARG A 241 15.78 4.38 5.53
C ARG A 241 15.46 5.39 4.45
N TRP A 242 16.39 5.62 3.53
CA TRP A 242 16.09 6.37 2.31
C TRP A 242 16.71 5.67 1.11
N ARG A 243 16.10 5.85 -0.07
CA ARG A 243 16.60 5.30 -1.32
C ARG A 243 16.79 6.35 -2.39
N LYS A 244 17.67 6.06 -3.34
CA LYS A 244 17.73 6.72 -4.65
C LYS A 244 18.00 5.67 -5.72
N VAL A 245 17.43 5.90 -6.91
CA VAL A 245 17.49 4.98 -8.04
C VAL A 245 18.16 5.67 -9.21
N PHE A 246 19.18 5.03 -9.76
CA PHE A 246 19.97 5.52 -10.89
C PHE A 246 20.14 4.44 -11.95
N TRP A 247 20.84 4.78 -13.04
CA TRP A 247 21.21 3.85 -14.08
C TRP A 247 22.71 3.89 -14.34
N TRP A 248 23.30 2.70 -14.46
CA TRP A 248 24.55 2.51 -15.18
C TRP A 248 24.21 2.37 -16.67
N GLY A 249 24.76 3.26 -17.50
CA GLY A 249 24.31 3.46 -18.87
C GLY A 249 23.09 4.39 -18.97
N VAL A 250 22.44 4.40 -20.13
CA VAL A 250 21.30 5.31 -20.40
C VAL A 250 20.01 4.73 -19.82
N SER A 251 19.35 5.50 -18.95
CA SER A 251 18.02 5.19 -18.41
C SER A 251 16.96 5.17 -19.52
N PRO A 252 16.06 4.16 -19.56
CA PRO A 252 14.87 4.22 -20.40
C PRO A 252 13.93 5.33 -19.89
N LEU A 253 13.39 6.12 -20.82
CA LEU A 253 12.44 7.19 -20.54
C LEU A 253 11.02 6.70 -20.90
N THR A 254 10.43 5.93 -19.99
CA THR A 254 9.13 5.27 -20.23
C THR A 254 8.14 5.54 -19.11
N ASN A 255 6.87 5.71 -19.48
CA ASN A 255 5.74 5.58 -18.56
C ASN A 255 4.97 4.29 -18.91
N ILE A 256 4.98 3.33 -17.99
CA ILE A 256 4.27 2.06 -18.12
C ILE A 256 2.86 2.25 -17.59
N GLN A 257 1.87 1.97 -18.43
CA GLN A 257 0.45 2.16 -18.14
C GLN A 257 -0.23 0.79 -18.18
N HIS A 258 -0.60 0.29 -17.01
CA HIS A 258 -1.35 -0.96 -16.90
C HIS A 258 -2.80 -0.74 -17.34
N ASN A 259 -3.47 -1.82 -17.75
CA ASN A 259 -4.91 -1.79 -17.98
C ASN A 259 -5.64 -1.70 -16.63
N THR A 260 -6.10 -0.49 -16.28
CA THR A 260 -6.84 -0.21 -15.04
C THR A 260 -8.05 -1.11 -14.85
N SER A 261 -8.85 -1.32 -15.90
CA SER A 261 -10.05 -2.15 -15.81
C SER A 261 -9.71 -3.60 -15.46
N TYR A 262 -8.61 -4.13 -16.02
CA TYR A 262 -8.13 -5.46 -15.68
C TYR A 262 -7.56 -5.53 -14.25
N LEU A 263 -6.78 -4.53 -13.82
CA LEU A 263 -6.29 -4.46 -12.43
C LEU A 263 -7.45 -4.50 -11.44
N ILE A 264 -8.50 -3.70 -11.68
CA ILE A 264 -9.71 -3.69 -10.86
C ILE A 264 -10.45 -5.02 -10.96
N ALA A 265 -10.64 -5.58 -12.17
CA ALA A 265 -11.35 -6.85 -12.36
C ALA A 265 -10.66 -8.05 -11.68
N SER A 266 -9.34 -8.00 -11.53
CA SER A 266 -8.57 -9.02 -10.79
C SER A 266 -8.88 -9.10 -9.29
N LYS A 267 -9.61 -8.11 -8.75
CA LYS A 267 -9.91 -7.91 -7.33
C LYS A 267 -8.71 -7.57 -6.43
N ALA A 268 -7.52 -7.41 -6.99
CA ALA A 268 -6.34 -7.01 -6.22
C ALA A 268 -6.36 -5.54 -5.76
N VAL A 269 -7.21 -4.72 -6.36
CA VAL A 269 -7.50 -3.35 -5.90
C VAL A 269 -9.02 -3.16 -5.84
N PRO A 270 -9.53 -2.27 -4.96
CA PRO A 270 -10.97 -1.99 -4.86
C PRO A 270 -11.61 -1.58 -6.20
N ASN A 271 -12.92 -1.77 -6.30
CA ASN A 271 -13.69 -1.40 -7.49
C ASN A 271 -13.95 0.12 -7.57
N TYR A 272 -12.89 0.87 -7.83
CA TYR A 272 -12.97 2.31 -8.08
C TYR A 272 -13.80 2.62 -9.33
N ASP A 273 -14.63 3.65 -9.23
CA ASP A 273 -15.51 4.10 -10.31
C ASP A 273 -14.69 4.63 -11.49
N GLN A 274 -14.91 4.01 -12.64
CA GLN A 274 -14.24 4.31 -13.90
C GLN A 274 -15.09 5.18 -14.84
N SER A 275 -16.26 5.67 -14.37
CA SER A 275 -17.19 6.49 -15.17
C SER A 275 -16.72 7.93 -15.39
N PHE A 276 -15.72 8.38 -14.64
CA PHE A 276 -15.12 9.70 -14.77
C PHE A 276 -13.62 9.62 -15.07
N ALA A 277 -13.07 10.71 -15.58
CA ALA A 277 -11.63 10.88 -15.74
C ALA A 277 -11.09 11.81 -14.65
N VAL A 278 -9.89 11.52 -14.13
CA VAL A 278 -9.19 12.43 -13.21
C VAL A 278 -8.96 13.78 -13.91
N ALA A 279 -9.31 14.87 -13.22
CA ALA A 279 -9.19 16.22 -13.72
C ALA A 279 -7.73 16.59 -14.00
N GLN A 280 -7.48 17.25 -15.14
CA GLN A 280 -6.12 17.67 -15.52
C GLN A 280 -5.53 18.68 -14.53
N ALA A 281 -6.37 19.54 -13.95
CA ALA A 281 -5.98 20.47 -12.90
C ALA A 281 -5.48 19.72 -11.65
N SER A 282 -6.19 18.69 -11.20
CA SER A 282 -5.77 17.87 -10.04
C SER A 282 -4.44 17.15 -10.30
N LEU A 283 -4.21 16.63 -11.51
CA LEU A 283 -2.93 16.03 -11.88
C LEU A 283 -1.78 17.06 -11.90
N ALA A 284 -2.06 18.29 -12.33
CA ALA A 284 -1.08 19.38 -12.28
C ALA A 284 -0.78 19.83 -10.84
N THR A 285 -1.82 19.95 -10.00
CA THR A 285 -1.67 20.23 -8.57
C THR A 285 -0.82 19.15 -7.88
N LEU A 286 -1.11 17.87 -8.14
CA LEU A 286 -0.34 16.77 -7.56
C LEU A 286 1.14 16.83 -7.98
N ALA A 287 1.43 17.12 -9.25
CA ALA A 287 2.80 17.31 -9.73
C ALA A 287 3.51 18.48 -9.02
N SER A 288 2.79 19.58 -8.77
CA SER A 288 3.36 20.74 -8.05
C SER A 288 3.61 20.45 -6.56
N GLN A 289 2.74 19.67 -5.92
CA GLN A 289 2.88 19.24 -4.53
C GLN A 289 4.06 18.29 -4.36
N PHE A 290 4.31 17.42 -5.34
CA PHE A 290 5.47 16.54 -5.37
C PHE A 290 6.69 17.23 -6.01
N SER A 291 7.18 18.31 -5.42
CA SER A 291 8.37 19.02 -5.90
C SER A 291 9.20 19.63 -4.76
N GLY A 292 10.51 19.81 -5.00
CA GLY A 292 11.40 20.46 -4.04
C GLY A 292 11.75 19.58 -2.83
N ALA A 293 11.80 20.19 -1.64
CA ALA A 293 12.32 19.54 -0.43
C ALA A 293 11.53 18.29 -0.01
N VAL A 294 10.22 18.23 -0.28
CA VAL A 294 9.40 17.07 0.08
C VAL A 294 9.76 15.81 -0.71
N THR A 295 10.51 15.94 -1.81
CA THR A 295 10.96 14.81 -2.65
C THR A 295 12.36 14.30 -2.31
N GLU A 296 13.07 14.98 -1.41
CA GLU A 296 14.41 14.59 -0.97
C GLU A 296 14.36 13.54 0.15
N PRO A 297 15.44 12.77 0.38
CA PRO A 297 15.53 11.87 1.53
C PRO A 297 15.07 12.52 2.83
N MET A 298 14.28 11.77 3.61
CA MET A 298 13.62 12.21 4.86
C MET A 298 12.44 13.17 4.67
N GLY A 299 12.11 13.57 3.44
CA GLY A 299 10.85 14.24 3.11
C GLY A 299 9.64 13.28 3.14
N PRO A 300 8.41 13.80 3.23
CA PRO A 300 7.19 12.98 3.31
C PRO A 300 6.52 12.70 1.95
N GLY A 301 7.09 13.18 0.83
CA GLY A 301 6.41 13.19 -0.46
C GLY A 301 5.15 14.06 -0.40
N VAL A 302 3.99 13.51 -0.79
CA VAL A 302 2.69 14.20 -0.65
C VAL A 302 1.87 13.73 0.56
N ALA A 303 2.41 12.87 1.41
CA ALA A 303 1.76 12.45 2.64
C ALA A 303 1.91 13.50 3.76
N ILE A 304 1.03 13.42 4.76
CA ILE A 304 1.11 14.28 5.93
C ILE A 304 2.20 13.76 6.88
N PRO A 305 3.22 14.57 7.25
CA PRO A 305 4.34 14.10 8.08
C PRO A 305 3.92 13.72 9.50
N TYR A 306 3.07 14.52 10.14
CA TYR A 306 2.46 14.20 11.43
C TYR A 306 1.15 13.43 11.19
N MET A 307 1.23 12.10 11.08
CA MET A 307 0.08 11.28 10.70
C MET A 307 -1.12 11.46 11.64
N GLY A 308 -0.89 11.69 12.94
CA GLY A 308 -1.96 11.96 13.91
C GLY A 308 -2.75 13.26 13.70
N GLN A 309 -2.45 14.06 12.66
CA GLN A 309 -3.14 15.31 12.36
C GLN A 309 -4.65 15.09 12.15
N THR A 310 -5.48 15.84 12.86
CA THR A 310 -6.95 15.73 12.71
C THR A 310 -7.46 16.31 11.38
N GLY A 311 -8.62 15.83 10.93
CA GLY A 311 -9.33 16.34 9.74
C GLY A 311 -9.44 15.33 8.60
N GLY A 312 -10.25 15.64 7.59
CA GLY A 312 -10.37 14.83 6.38
C GLY A 312 -9.18 15.06 5.46
N ARG A 313 -8.53 13.98 5.00
CA ARG A 313 -7.27 14.07 4.26
C ARG A 313 -7.25 13.12 3.06
N PRO A 314 -6.57 13.50 1.96
CA PRO A 314 -6.49 12.66 0.77
C PRO A 314 -5.61 11.42 0.97
N ASP A 315 -4.79 11.35 2.02
CA ASP A 315 -3.92 10.22 2.33
C ASP A 315 -4.60 9.10 3.14
N MET A 316 -5.84 9.30 3.60
CA MET A 316 -6.61 8.33 4.38
C MET A 316 -7.68 7.64 3.54
N ALA A 317 -7.40 6.44 3.02
CA ALA A 317 -8.36 5.57 2.34
C ALA A 317 -7.74 4.16 2.15
N LEU A 318 -8.44 3.25 1.46
CA LEU A 318 -7.83 1.98 1.03
C LEU A 318 -6.61 2.21 0.14
N LEU A 319 -6.72 3.12 -0.84
CA LEU A 319 -5.57 3.69 -1.54
C LEU A 319 -5.61 5.21 -1.38
N PRO A 320 -4.47 5.88 -1.10
CA PRO A 320 -4.44 7.33 -1.00
C PRO A 320 -4.79 8.01 -2.33
N GLY A 321 -5.17 9.28 -2.28
CA GLY A 321 -5.66 10.05 -3.42
C GLY A 321 -4.72 10.04 -4.62
N TRP A 322 -3.41 10.22 -4.40
CA TRP A 322 -2.41 10.17 -5.48
C TRP A 322 -2.33 8.79 -6.14
N ALA A 323 -2.43 7.72 -5.36
CA ALA A 323 -2.39 6.34 -5.85
C ALA A 323 -3.66 6.01 -6.64
N THR A 324 -4.82 6.46 -6.16
CA THR A 324 -6.10 6.29 -6.88
C THR A 324 -6.12 7.12 -8.16
N MET A 325 -5.59 8.35 -8.15
CA MET A 325 -5.40 9.15 -9.36
C MET A 325 -4.48 8.45 -10.36
N HIS A 326 -3.39 7.81 -9.90
CA HIS A 326 -2.52 7.02 -10.76
C HIS A 326 -3.25 5.81 -11.35
N LEU A 327 -3.94 5.03 -10.51
CA LEU A 327 -4.72 3.87 -10.95
C LEU A 327 -5.75 4.22 -12.02
N LEU A 328 -6.51 5.32 -11.86
CA LEU A 328 -7.58 5.70 -12.78
C LEU A 328 -7.12 6.44 -14.04
N SER A 329 -5.92 7.01 -14.04
CA SER A 329 -5.43 7.82 -15.19
C SER A 329 -4.24 7.23 -15.92
N MET A 330 -3.42 6.42 -15.24
CA MET A 330 -2.07 6.02 -15.65
C MET A 330 -1.18 7.21 -16.10
N ASP A 331 -1.51 8.43 -15.64
CA ASP A 331 -0.79 9.67 -15.95
C ASP A 331 0.56 9.67 -15.23
N LYS A 332 1.60 10.11 -15.94
CA LYS A 332 2.97 10.13 -15.43
C LYS A 332 3.11 10.98 -14.15
N ARG A 333 2.39 12.10 -14.03
CA ARG A 333 2.45 12.98 -12.85
C ARG A 333 1.96 12.27 -11.60
N ALA A 334 0.83 11.56 -11.71
CA ALA A 334 0.30 10.77 -10.60
C ALA A 334 1.20 9.56 -10.30
N ARG A 335 1.76 8.92 -11.33
CA ARG A 335 2.76 7.85 -11.16
C ARG A 335 3.97 8.35 -10.36
N ASP A 336 4.55 9.48 -10.76
CA ASP A 336 5.75 10.03 -10.13
C ASP A 336 5.48 10.39 -8.66
N ALA A 337 4.35 11.02 -8.36
CA ALA A 337 3.96 11.30 -6.97
C ALA A 337 3.68 10.02 -6.16
N THR A 338 3.08 9.00 -6.78
CA THR A 338 2.77 7.72 -6.12
C THR A 338 4.03 6.94 -5.77
N LEU A 339 4.89 6.70 -6.77
CA LEU A 339 6.13 5.96 -6.56
C LEU A 339 7.13 6.76 -5.73
N GLY A 340 7.21 8.08 -5.95
CA GLY A 340 8.11 8.96 -5.21
C GLY A 340 7.70 9.15 -3.75
N THR A 341 6.41 9.19 -3.44
CA THR A 341 5.96 9.20 -2.02
C THR A 341 6.21 7.83 -1.37
N ALA A 342 6.08 6.73 -2.11
CA ALA A 342 6.44 5.40 -1.60
C ALA A 342 7.96 5.23 -1.38
N ASP A 343 8.82 5.86 -2.18
CA ASP A 343 10.27 5.92 -1.95
C ASP A 343 10.64 6.63 -0.63
N LEU A 344 9.71 7.44 -0.12
CA LEU A 344 9.85 8.30 1.04
C LEU A 344 9.08 7.79 2.27
N ALA A 345 8.35 6.69 2.15
CA ALA A 345 7.74 6.01 3.31
C ALA A 345 8.81 5.57 4.33
N GLY A 346 10.05 5.38 3.85
CA GLY A 346 11.25 5.16 4.66
C GLY A 346 11.59 6.26 5.68
N SER A 347 11.00 7.46 5.55
CA SER A 347 11.30 8.65 6.37
C SER A 347 10.72 8.61 7.78
N TRP A 348 9.77 7.72 8.05
CA TRP A 348 9.21 7.52 9.39
C TRP A 348 10.04 6.50 10.18
N SER A 349 10.18 6.74 11.50
CA SER A 349 10.96 5.90 12.42
C SER A 349 10.25 4.57 12.77
N ILE A 350 9.90 3.78 11.75
CA ILE A 350 9.12 2.54 11.84
C ILE A 350 9.93 1.29 11.47
N HIS A 351 11.19 1.47 11.05
CA HIS A 351 12.00 0.39 10.49
C HIS A 351 12.80 -0.31 11.58
N TYR A 352 12.36 -1.51 11.97
CA TYR A 352 13.06 -2.38 12.92
C TYR A 352 13.47 -3.66 12.21
N ARG A 353 14.71 -3.70 11.72
CA ARG A 353 15.28 -4.85 11.02
C ARG A 353 16.04 -5.76 11.98
N ASP A 354 15.74 -7.05 11.96
CA ASP A 354 16.54 -8.05 12.66
C ASP A 354 17.82 -8.36 11.86
N ARG A 355 18.96 -8.28 12.54
CA ARG A 355 20.29 -8.54 11.97
C ARG A 355 20.50 -10.01 11.59
N THR A 356 19.80 -10.93 12.25
CA THR A 356 19.94 -12.37 12.03
C THR A 356 19.24 -12.80 10.75
N THR A 357 18.00 -12.36 10.57
CA THR A 357 17.17 -12.74 9.42
C THR A 357 17.30 -11.79 8.23
N ASP A 358 17.86 -10.59 8.46
CA ASP A 358 17.89 -9.48 7.49
C ASP A 358 16.48 -9.05 7.02
N LYS A 359 15.48 -9.20 7.89
CA LYS A 359 14.07 -8.90 7.63
C LYS A 359 13.50 -7.95 8.69
N PRO A 360 12.33 -7.33 8.47
CA PRO A 360 11.54 -6.75 9.55
C PRO A 360 11.43 -7.76 10.70
N ILE A 361 11.58 -7.28 11.94
CA ILE A 361 11.47 -8.13 13.13
C ILE A 361 10.09 -8.82 13.17
N SER A 362 10.05 -10.05 13.67
CA SER A 362 8.79 -10.80 13.84
C SER A 362 8.37 -10.83 15.30
N ILE A 363 7.11 -10.51 15.59
CA ILE A 363 6.54 -10.72 16.92
C ILE A 363 6.35 -12.21 17.24
N LYS A 364 6.53 -13.11 16.27
CA LYS A 364 6.57 -14.55 16.53
C LYS A 364 7.86 -14.97 17.25
N ASP A 365 8.98 -14.37 16.84
CA ASP A 365 10.28 -14.61 17.45
C ASP A 365 10.49 -13.76 18.71
N TYR A 366 9.87 -12.57 18.74
CA TYR A 366 9.93 -11.61 19.84
C TYR A 366 8.51 -11.18 20.31
N PRO A 367 7.76 -12.08 20.97
CA PRO A 367 6.37 -11.83 21.38
C PRO A 367 6.17 -10.58 22.25
N TYR A 368 7.19 -10.17 23.00
CA TYR A 368 7.16 -9.05 23.94
C TYR A 368 7.79 -7.77 23.36
N ALA A 369 8.33 -7.79 22.14
CA ALA A 369 8.92 -6.61 21.51
C ALA A 369 7.90 -5.48 21.30
N THR A 370 8.27 -4.26 21.65
CA THR A 370 7.41 -3.08 21.43
C THR A 370 8.24 -1.80 21.40
N THR A 371 7.72 -0.79 20.70
CA THR A 371 8.24 0.58 20.72
C THR A 371 7.58 1.45 21.79
N ASN A 372 6.55 0.96 22.49
CA ASN A 372 5.75 1.74 23.42
C ASN A 372 6.47 2.00 24.75
N ASN A 373 6.55 1.00 25.62
CA ASN A 373 7.19 1.11 26.91
C ASN A 373 7.88 -0.19 27.31
N ARG A 374 8.97 -0.07 28.09
CA ARG A 374 9.82 -1.19 28.49
C ARG A 374 9.22 -2.07 29.58
N THR A 375 8.16 -1.65 30.26
CA THR A 375 7.72 -2.29 31.52
C THR A 375 7.23 -3.73 31.35
N THR A 376 6.80 -4.12 30.15
CA THR A 376 6.17 -5.42 29.87
C THR A 376 6.94 -6.27 28.84
N THR A 377 8.24 -6.05 28.72
CA THR A 377 9.07 -6.59 27.63
C THR A 377 9.95 -7.79 28.00
N LEU A 378 9.98 -8.17 29.27
CA LEU A 378 10.71 -9.35 29.73
C LEU A 378 9.96 -10.62 29.29
N ASN A 379 10.55 -11.38 28.39
CA ASN A 379 9.99 -12.66 27.97
C ASN A 379 10.18 -13.70 29.10
N PRO A 380 9.10 -14.25 29.68
CA PRO A 380 9.18 -15.17 30.81
C PRO A 380 9.75 -16.54 30.42
N ALA A 381 9.69 -16.93 29.14
CA ALA A 381 10.26 -18.19 28.66
C ALA A 381 11.77 -18.08 28.43
N THR A 382 12.23 -17.02 27.75
CA THR A 382 13.65 -16.85 27.40
C THR A 382 14.46 -16.08 28.44
N LYS A 383 13.78 -15.40 29.38
CA LYS A 383 14.36 -14.44 30.35
C LYS A 383 15.11 -13.27 29.72
N LYS A 384 14.87 -13.02 28.43
CA LYS A 384 15.44 -11.88 27.70
C LYS A 384 14.47 -10.70 27.70
N ASP A 385 15.03 -9.52 27.81
CA ASP A 385 14.31 -8.27 27.55
C ASP A 385 14.24 -8.05 26.04
N GLU A 386 13.01 -7.95 25.51
CA GLU A 386 12.74 -7.78 24.09
C GLU A 386 12.42 -6.34 23.71
N PHE A 387 12.58 -5.38 24.63
CA PHE A 387 12.33 -3.96 24.35
C PHE A 387 13.17 -3.45 23.18
N LEU A 388 12.51 -2.85 22.20
CA LEU A 388 13.17 -2.22 21.08
C LEU A 388 13.79 -0.90 21.55
N PRO A 389 15.12 -0.72 21.43
CA PRO A 389 15.77 0.52 21.83
C PRO A 389 15.13 1.74 21.13
N VAL A 390 14.76 2.73 21.94
CA VAL A 390 14.30 4.04 21.48
C VAL A 390 15.36 5.08 21.84
N PRO A 391 15.57 6.13 21.01
CA PRO A 391 16.54 7.17 21.33
C PRO A 391 16.05 8.01 22.52
N ALA A 392 16.97 8.66 23.24
CA ALA A 392 16.61 9.59 24.32
C ALA A 392 15.82 10.82 23.81
N SER A 393 16.10 11.24 22.57
CA SER A 393 15.34 12.24 21.82
C SER A 393 15.47 11.94 20.33
N SER A 394 14.47 12.32 19.54
CA SER A 394 14.55 12.31 18.07
C SER A 394 14.08 13.65 17.54
N ALA A 395 14.75 14.11 16.48
CA ALA A 395 14.34 15.30 15.73
C ALA A 395 13.52 14.96 14.48
N ASN A 396 13.03 13.72 14.34
CA ASN A 396 12.25 13.32 13.18
C ASN A 396 10.90 14.08 13.14
N PRO A 397 10.65 14.93 12.12
CA PRO A 397 9.37 15.63 11.99
C PRO A 397 8.24 14.70 11.52
N ASN A 398 8.58 13.51 11.02
CA ASN A 398 7.64 12.52 10.54
C ASN A 398 7.22 11.60 11.70
N SER A 399 5.98 11.77 12.18
CA SER A 399 5.40 10.94 13.25
C SER A 399 4.43 9.94 12.66
N ALA A 400 4.70 8.65 12.89
CA ALA A 400 3.82 7.58 12.46
C ALA A 400 2.61 7.47 13.38
N ASP A 401 1.48 7.03 12.84
CA ASP A 401 0.24 6.79 13.58
C ASP A 401 -0.62 5.78 12.81
N THR A 402 -0.95 4.65 13.45
CA THR A 402 -1.74 3.55 12.86
C THR A 402 -3.15 4.00 12.48
N ALA A 403 -3.77 4.86 13.29
CA ALA A 403 -5.11 5.40 13.08
C ALA A 403 -5.23 6.35 11.87
N HIS A 404 -4.11 6.73 11.26
CA HIS A 404 -4.06 7.64 10.13
C HIS A 404 -3.02 7.24 9.07
N GLU A 405 -2.62 5.97 9.03
CA GLU A 405 -1.59 5.45 8.14
C GLU A 405 -2.02 5.43 6.65
N PRO A 406 -1.29 6.12 5.77
CA PRO A 406 -1.50 6.03 4.32
C PRO A 406 -1.08 4.67 3.75
N GLY A 407 -1.80 4.16 2.75
CA GLY A 407 -1.38 3.00 1.96
C GLY A 407 -0.24 3.36 1.00
N PHE A 408 1.02 3.31 1.46
CA PHE A 408 2.17 3.75 0.66
C PHE A 408 2.57 2.75 -0.42
N ALA A 409 2.77 1.49 -0.07
CA ALA A 409 3.69 0.62 -0.80
C ALA A 409 3.04 -0.53 -1.59
N TYR A 410 1.80 -0.91 -1.26
CA TYR A 410 1.11 -2.02 -1.93
C TYR A 410 0.91 -1.80 -3.43
N LEU A 411 0.27 -0.70 -3.84
CA LEU A 411 0.09 -0.40 -5.27
C LEU A 411 1.43 -0.21 -6.01
N PRO A 412 2.42 0.55 -5.49
CA PRO A 412 3.76 0.60 -6.09
C PRO A 412 4.39 -0.78 -6.30
N TYR A 413 4.33 -1.68 -5.32
CA TYR A 413 4.86 -3.03 -5.49
C TYR A 413 4.08 -3.83 -6.54
N LEU A 414 2.75 -3.76 -6.50
CA LEU A 414 1.86 -4.44 -7.44
C LEU A 414 2.24 -4.11 -8.90
N LEU A 415 2.49 -2.82 -9.19
CA LEU A 415 2.74 -2.30 -10.53
C LEU A 415 4.21 -2.38 -10.99
N THR A 416 5.17 -2.39 -10.07
CA THR A 416 6.61 -2.31 -10.41
C THR A 416 7.39 -3.59 -10.16
N GLY A 417 6.94 -4.42 -9.19
CA GLY A 417 7.70 -5.56 -8.70
C GLY A 417 8.98 -5.19 -7.94
N ASP A 418 9.18 -3.91 -7.61
CA ASP A 418 10.38 -3.44 -6.92
C ASP A 418 10.42 -3.95 -5.47
N TYR A 419 11.50 -4.64 -5.12
CA TYR A 419 11.67 -5.23 -3.80
C TYR A 419 11.61 -4.19 -2.68
N TYR A 420 12.06 -2.95 -2.92
CA TYR A 420 11.99 -1.90 -1.91
C TYR A 420 10.55 -1.68 -1.43
N TYR A 421 9.58 -1.58 -2.35
CA TYR A 421 8.17 -1.37 -2.00
C TYR A 421 7.56 -2.59 -1.31
N LEU A 422 7.95 -3.81 -1.70
CA LEU A 422 7.55 -5.00 -0.95
C LEU A 422 8.03 -4.90 0.50
N GLU A 423 9.32 -4.61 0.68
CA GLU A 423 9.91 -4.57 2.01
C GLU A 423 9.35 -3.42 2.86
N GLU A 424 9.07 -2.28 2.25
CA GLU A 424 8.39 -1.14 2.89
C GLU A 424 7.00 -1.55 3.41
N LEU A 425 6.19 -2.24 2.59
CA LEU A 425 4.90 -2.79 3.02
C LEU A 425 5.05 -3.75 4.20
N GLN A 426 6.10 -4.59 4.19
CA GLN A 426 6.39 -5.53 5.28
C GLN A 426 6.82 -4.80 6.57
N PHE A 427 7.56 -3.70 6.46
CA PHE A 427 7.93 -2.87 7.60
C PHE A 427 6.70 -2.19 8.23
N TRP A 428 5.82 -1.59 7.44
CA TRP A 428 4.56 -1.01 7.94
C TRP A 428 3.69 -2.07 8.61
N ALA A 429 3.44 -3.21 7.95
CA ALA A 429 2.65 -4.29 8.54
C ALA A 429 3.23 -4.78 9.88
N THR A 430 4.56 -4.87 10.00
CA THR A 430 5.23 -5.22 11.25
C THR A 430 5.12 -4.12 12.30
N TYR A 431 5.37 -2.86 11.94
CA TYR A 431 5.33 -1.72 12.86
C TYR A 431 3.97 -1.58 13.54
N ASN A 432 2.88 -1.81 12.80
CA ASN A 432 1.51 -1.73 13.31
C ASN A 432 1.25 -2.72 14.45
N MET A 433 2.03 -3.81 14.53
CA MET A 433 2.02 -4.69 15.69
C MET A 433 2.96 -4.19 16.80
N LEU A 434 4.14 -3.67 16.46
CA LEU A 434 5.16 -3.26 17.44
C LEU A 434 4.78 -2.02 18.26
N VAL A 435 3.94 -1.14 17.72
CA VAL A 435 3.47 0.06 18.43
C VAL A 435 2.64 -0.27 19.68
N PHE A 436 2.12 -1.49 19.77
CA PHE A 436 1.41 -2.00 20.94
C PHE A 436 2.31 -2.89 21.80
N ALA A 437 2.21 -2.73 23.12
CA ALA A 437 2.82 -3.68 24.05
C ALA A 437 2.20 -5.08 23.88
N GLY A 438 2.98 -6.13 24.08
CA GLY A 438 2.60 -7.52 23.74
C GLY A 438 1.21 -7.92 24.25
N ALA A 439 0.85 -7.57 25.49
CA ALA A 439 -0.46 -7.92 26.06
C ALA A 439 -1.66 -7.33 25.28
N TYR A 440 -1.54 -6.14 24.69
CA TYR A 440 -2.61 -5.49 23.92
C TYR A 440 -2.83 -6.08 22.53
N ARG A 441 -1.93 -6.99 22.10
CA ARG A 441 -2.00 -7.69 20.82
C ARG A 441 -1.95 -9.21 20.96
N ASN A 442 -2.23 -9.70 22.17
CA ASN A 442 -2.10 -11.12 22.54
C ASN A 442 -0.76 -11.73 22.10
N TYR A 443 0.32 -11.00 22.37
CA TYR A 443 1.71 -11.36 22.10
C TYR A 443 1.93 -11.72 20.63
N ASP A 444 2.45 -12.90 20.34
CA ASP A 444 2.80 -13.38 19.00
C ASP A 444 1.60 -13.53 18.05
N GLN A 445 0.36 -13.48 18.56
CA GLN A 445 -0.82 -13.50 17.71
C GLN A 445 -1.05 -12.20 16.94
N GLY A 446 -0.57 -11.07 17.44
CA GLY A 446 -0.64 -9.77 16.75
C GLY A 446 -2.07 -9.27 16.51
N ILE A 447 -2.98 -9.44 17.47
CA ILE A 447 -4.39 -9.04 17.33
C ILE A 447 -4.55 -7.51 17.45
N PHE A 448 -5.20 -6.86 16.49
CA PHE A 448 -5.45 -5.42 16.51
C PHE A 448 -6.70 -5.06 17.33
N LEU A 449 -6.61 -5.12 18.66
CA LEU A 449 -7.76 -4.84 19.54
C LEU A 449 -7.63 -3.56 20.40
N GLY A 450 -6.42 -2.98 20.44
CA GLY A 450 -6.00 -1.95 21.39
C GLY A 450 -5.96 -0.53 20.85
N ASP A 451 -6.67 -0.22 19.76
CA ASP A 451 -6.70 1.12 19.14
C ASP A 451 -8.13 1.55 18.79
N GLN A 452 -8.27 2.79 18.34
CA GLN A 452 -9.45 3.34 17.68
C GLN A 452 -9.84 2.46 16.49
N ILE A 453 -11.14 2.43 16.14
CA ILE A 453 -11.65 1.53 15.09
C ILE A 453 -10.93 1.76 13.75
N ARG A 454 -10.61 3.03 13.43
CA ARG A 454 -9.86 3.34 12.19
C ARG A 454 -8.42 2.83 12.21
N GLY A 455 -7.75 2.77 13.36
CA GLY A 455 -6.43 2.15 13.49
C GLY A 455 -6.50 0.66 13.20
N GLN A 456 -7.45 -0.02 13.84
CA GLN A 456 -7.73 -1.42 13.55
C GLN A 456 -8.04 -1.66 12.06
N ALA A 457 -8.76 -0.74 11.41
CA ALA A 457 -9.07 -0.81 9.98
C ALA A 457 -7.83 -0.72 9.09
N TRP A 458 -6.96 0.27 9.32
CA TRP A 458 -5.76 0.48 8.51
C TRP A 458 -4.69 -0.58 8.78
N ASP A 459 -4.56 -1.03 10.02
CA ASP A 459 -3.70 -2.15 10.39
C ASP A 459 -4.12 -3.44 9.68
N LEU A 460 -5.43 -3.75 9.65
CA LEU A 460 -5.97 -4.88 8.91
C LEU A 460 -5.74 -4.74 7.40
N ARG A 461 -5.95 -3.55 6.82
CA ARG A 461 -5.67 -3.28 5.39
C ARG A 461 -4.22 -3.61 5.07
N THR A 462 -3.27 -3.00 5.78
CA THR A 462 -1.83 -3.15 5.54
C THR A 462 -1.37 -4.60 5.75
N LEU A 463 -1.86 -5.28 6.81
CA LEU A 463 -1.59 -6.70 7.05
C LEU A 463 -2.18 -7.61 5.95
N GLY A 464 -3.40 -7.33 5.50
CA GLY A 464 -4.08 -8.05 4.43
C GLY A 464 -3.34 -7.96 3.09
N GLU A 465 -2.92 -6.76 2.74
CA GLU A 465 -2.10 -6.49 1.55
C GLU A 465 -0.73 -7.20 1.63
N ALA A 466 -0.05 -7.13 2.78
CA ALA A 466 1.22 -7.82 3.00
C ALA A 466 1.08 -9.34 2.90
N ALA A 467 0.04 -9.91 3.51
CA ALA A 467 -0.28 -11.34 3.44
C ALA A 467 -0.62 -11.77 2.01
N TYR A 468 -1.29 -10.92 1.22
CA TYR A 468 -1.66 -11.22 -0.16
C TYR A 468 -0.47 -11.21 -1.12
N ILE A 469 0.36 -10.18 -1.07
CA ILE A 469 1.36 -9.90 -2.11
C ILE A 469 2.78 -10.36 -1.80
N THR A 470 3.11 -10.63 -0.53
CA THR A 470 4.42 -11.19 -0.18
C THR A 470 4.65 -12.47 -1.00
N PRO A 471 5.83 -12.64 -1.65
CA PRO A 471 6.11 -13.79 -2.50
C PRO A 471 5.93 -15.11 -1.75
N ASP A 472 5.42 -16.14 -2.42
CA ASP A 472 5.13 -17.43 -1.78
C ASP A 472 6.38 -18.11 -1.21
N SER A 473 7.56 -17.81 -1.78
CA SER A 473 8.86 -18.31 -1.32
C SER A 473 9.49 -17.47 -0.20
N ASP A 474 8.93 -16.31 0.14
CA ASP A 474 9.47 -15.45 1.20
C ASP A 474 9.02 -15.97 2.57
N THR A 475 9.94 -16.02 3.55
CA THR A 475 9.65 -16.53 4.89
C THR A 475 8.56 -15.74 5.61
N LEU A 476 8.38 -14.46 5.26
CA LEU A 476 7.34 -13.62 5.84
C LEU A 476 5.94 -13.91 5.31
N LYS A 477 5.80 -14.67 4.22
CA LYS A 477 4.48 -15.04 3.67
C LYS A 477 3.62 -15.76 4.69
N ALA A 478 4.18 -16.83 5.27
CA ALA A 478 3.49 -17.65 6.25
C ALA A 478 3.19 -16.84 7.52
N TYR A 479 4.14 -15.99 7.93
CA TYR A 479 3.99 -15.11 9.08
C TYR A 479 2.77 -14.18 8.93
N PHE A 480 2.74 -13.32 7.90
CA PHE A 480 1.62 -12.37 7.72
C PHE A 480 0.28 -13.08 7.48
N THR A 481 0.26 -14.19 6.75
CA THR A 481 -0.97 -14.96 6.52
C THR A 481 -1.52 -15.54 7.83
N SER A 482 -0.63 -16.05 8.71
CA SER A 482 -1.03 -16.58 10.01
C SER A 482 -1.54 -15.48 10.95
N THR A 483 -0.87 -14.33 11.00
CA THR A 483 -1.31 -13.18 11.82
C THR A 483 -2.65 -12.63 11.35
N LEU A 484 -2.86 -12.51 10.03
CA LEU A 484 -4.15 -12.11 9.47
C LEU A 484 -5.25 -13.10 9.84
N THR A 485 -4.94 -14.40 9.76
CA THR A 485 -5.87 -15.47 10.15
C THR A 485 -6.25 -15.36 11.62
N SER A 486 -5.27 -15.14 12.52
CA SER A 486 -5.52 -14.92 13.95
C SER A 486 -6.44 -13.73 14.20
N ASN A 487 -6.21 -12.60 13.50
CA ASN A 487 -7.07 -11.43 13.58
C ASN A 487 -8.50 -11.73 13.14
N LEU A 488 -8.68 -12.31 11.94
CA LEU A 488 -10.01 -12.65 11.42
C LEU A 488 -10.73 -13.67 12.29
N ASP A 489 -10.00 -14.64 12.86
CA ASP A 489 -10.58 -15.60 13.81
C ASP A 489 -11.02 -14.93 15.10
N TRP A 490 -10.22 -14.00 15.63
CA TRP A 490 -10.58 -13.25 16.83
C TRP A 490 -11.82 -12.38 16.61
N TYR A 491 -11.89 -11.61 15.52
CA TYR A 491 -13.06 -10.78 15.20
C TYR A 491 -14.31 -11.63 14.98
N ASN A 492 -14.20 -12.75 14.25
CA ASN A 492 -15.33 -13.64 14.05
C ASN A 492 -15.77 -14.30 15.37
N ALA A 493 -14.83 -14.71 16.23
CA ALA A 493 -15.16 -15.25 17.54
C ALA A 493 -15.83 -14.21 18.44
N GLN A 494 -15.41 -12.94 18.40
CA GLN A 494 -16.00 -11.91 19.25
C GLN A 494 -17.34 -11.38 18.75
N TYR A 495 -17.53 -11.32 17.44
CA TYR A 495 -18.67 -10.62 16.85
C TYR A 495 -19.55 -11.56 16.03
N THR A 496 -19.00 -12.12 14.95
CA THR A 496 -19.82 -12.85 13.97
C THR A 496 -20.44 -14.13 14.53
N ASN A 497 -19.66 -14.90 15.28
CA ASN A 497 -20.02 -16.20 15.85
C ASN A 497 -20.51 -16.09 17.30
N ASN A 498 -20.56 -14.88 17.84
CA ASN A 498 -20.98 -14.62 19.22
C ASN A 498 -22.44 -14.16 19.26
N SER A 499 -23.34 -15.01 19.77
CA SER A 499 -24.76 -14.67 19.91
C SER A 499 -25.03 -13.50 20.85
N SER A 500 -24.06 -13.15 21.70
CA SER A 500 -24.13 -12.02 22.64
C SER A 500 -23.52 -10.73 22.08
N ALA A 501 -22.96 -10.75 20.87
CA ALA A 501 -22.47 -9.54 20.22
C ALA A 501 -23.62 -8.55 19.97
N ASN A 502 -23.28 -7.26 19.86
CA ASN A 502 -24.28 -6.23 19.59
C ASN A 502 -25.00 -6.49 18.26
N LEU A 503 -26.29 -6.13 18.22
CA LEU A 503 -27.15 -6.39 17.05
C LEU A 503 -26.96 -5.36 15.93
N LEU A 504 -26.30 -4.23 16.23
CA LEU A 504 -26.07 -3.13 15.30
C LEU A 504 -24.95 -3.44 14.28
N GLY A 505 -24.08 -4.40 14.57
CA GLY A 505 -22.93 -4.73 13.72
C GLY A 505 -21.78 -3.74 13.87
N VAL A 506 -21.58 -3.16 15.06
CA VAL A 506 -20.51 -2.18 15.35
C VAL A 506 -19.36 -2.79 16.12
N ILE A 507 -18.12 -2.38 15.84
CA ILE A 507 -16.97 -2.78 16.66
C ILE A 507 -17.01 -2.00 17.98
N VAL A 508 -16.86 -2.67 19.12
CA VAL A 508 -16.99 -2.06 20.47
C VAL A 508 -15.84 -2.40 21.43
N ASN A 509 -14.80 -3.10 20.97
CA ASN A 509 -13.62 -3.41 21.78
C ASN A 509 -12.66 -2.23 21.91
N GLY A 510 -11.82 -2.27 22.93
CA GLY A 510 -10.72 -1.33 23.11
C GLY A 510 -11.20 0.12 23.14
N TYR A 511 -10.64 0.94 22.26
CA TYR A 511 -10.92 2.37 22.17
C TYR A 511 -11.99 2.71 21.11
N ALA A 512 -12.89 1.78 20.84
CA ALA A 512 -13.97 1.98 19.86
C ALA A 512 -15.00 3.04 20.28
N LEU A 513 -15.22 3.22 21.58
CA LEU A 513 -16.21 4.14 22.15
C LEU A 513 -15.53 5.36 22.78
N GLU A 514 -15.08 6.27 21.95
CA GLU A 514 -14.31 7.45 22.35
C GLU A 514 -15.12 8.76 22.41
N TYR A 515 -16.40 8.72 22.02
CA TYR A 515 -17.25 9.92 21.94
C TYR A 515 -18.35 9.94 23.01
N ASN A 516 -18.83 11.15 23.32
CA ASN A 516 -19.99 11.40 24.18
C ASN A 516 -19.88 10.69 25.54
N ASP A 517 -18.77 10.88 26.23
CA ASP A 517 -18.43 10.19 27.49
C ASP A 517 -18.40 8.67 27.33
N SER A 518 -17.72 8.18 26.29
CA SER A 518 -17.63 6.75 25.93
C SER A 518 -18.98 6.06 25.67
N ARG A 519 -20.04 6.80 25.38
CA ARG A 519 -21.34 6.22 24.97
C ARG A 519 -21.45 6.06 23.47
N GLY A 520 -20.68 6.84 22.73
CA GLY A 520 -20.76 6.94 21.29
C GLY A 520 -19.50 6.50 20.56
N MET A 521 -19.70 6.15 19.31
CA MET A 521 -18.68 5.77 18.34
C MET A 521 -18.78 6.67 17.10
N ALA A 522 -17.70 6.80 16.32
CA ALA A 522 -17.68 7.59 15.09
C ALA A 522 -18.05 6.74 13.86
N PRO A 523 -19.22 6.93 13.22
CA PRO A 523 -19.67 6.06 12.12
C PRO A 523 -18.68 5.98 10.96
N TRP A 524 -18.02 7.09 10.63
CA TRP A 524 -17.01 7.15 9.59
C TRP A 524 -15.78 6.27 9.86
N GLN A 525 -15.40 6.03 11.12
CA GLN A 525 -14.29 5.12 11.46
C GLN A 525 -14.69 3.66 11.28
N ASP A 526 -15.90 3.31 11.69
CA ASP A 526 -16.45 1.96 11.53
C ASP A 526 -16.74 1.62 10.06
N ASP A 527 -17.06 2.64 9.24
CA ASP A 527 -17.12 2.53 7.78
C ASP A 527 -15.74 2.22 7.18
N PHE A 528 -14.64 2.80 7.68
CA PHE A 528 -13.29 2.40 7.26
C PHE A 528 -13.00 0.94 7.57
N PHE A 529 -13.39 0.45 8.76
CA PHE A 529 -13.23 -0.96 9.12
C PHE A 529 -14.01 -1.87 8.18
N THR A 530 -15.27 -1.55 7.91
CA THR A 530 -16.12 -2.29 6.96
C THR A 530 -15.47 -2.33 5.57
N SER A 531 -14.87 -1.22 5.14
CA SER A 531 -14.17 -1.11 3.86
C SER A 531 -12.88 -1.94 3.81
N ALA A 532 -12.09 -1.95 4.88
CA ALA A 532 -10.87 -2.75 4.99
C ALA A 532 -11.18 -4.25 4.96
N VAL A 533 -12.18 -4.71 5.71
CA VAL A 533 -12.62 -6.12 5.67
C VAL A 533 -13.20 -6.49 4.30
N GLY A 534 -13.92 -5.57 3.66
CA GLY A 534 -14.39 -5.72 2.29
C GLY A 534 -13.26 -5.94 1.29
N HIS A 535 -12.20 -5.14 1.40
CA HIS A 535 -11.01 -5.30 0.56
C HIS A 535 -10.31 -6.65 0.83
N ILE A 536 -10.13 -7.05 2.09
CA ILE A 536 -9.54 -8.34 2.47
C ILE A 536 -10.35 -9.52 1.92
N ALA A 537 -11.68 -9.42 1.91
CA ALA A 537 -12.56 -10.40 1.28
C ALA A 537 -12.32 -10.49 -0.24
N GLU A 538 -12.15 -9.35 -0.92
CA GLU A 538 -11.81 -9.31 -2.35
C GLU A 538 -10.44 -9.90 -2.67
N LEU A 539 -9.46 -9.74 -1.78
CA LEU A 539 -8.15 -10.40 -1.88
C LEU A 539 -8.22 -11.93 -1.72
N GLY A 540 -9.39 -12.49 -1.37
CA GLY A 540 -9.65 -13.93 -1.33
C GLY A 540 -9.51 -14.57 0.06
N PHE A 541 -9.35 -13.77 1.12
CA PHE A 541 -9.30 -14.29 2.49
C PHE A 541 -10.72 -14.58 3.00
N THR A 542 -11.19 -15.80 2.80
CA THR A 542 -12.60 -16.20 3.01
C THR A 542 -13.13 -15.98 4.43
N LYS A 543 -12.27 -15.96 5.45
CA LYS A 543 -12.65 -15.64 6.83
C LYS A 543 -13.14 -14.19 7.02
N ALA A 544 -12.85 -13.29 6.08
CA ALA A 544 -13.36 -11.93 6.08
C ALA A 544 -14.83 -11.85 5.63
N ASN A 545 -15.35 -12.81 4.85
CA ASN A 545 -16.73 -12.80 4.35
C ASN A 545 -17.81 -12.76 5.45
N PRO A 546 -17.79 -13.67 6.46
CA PRO A 546 -18.78 -13.63 7.53
C PRO A 546 -18.66 -12.34 8.36
N LEU A 547 -17.44 -11.86 8.63
CA LEU A 547 -17.20 -10.60 9.32
C LEU A 547 -17.74 -9.39 8.53
N LEU A 548 -17.52 -9.34 7.22
CA LEU A 548 -18.06 -8.30 6.35
C LEU A 548 -19.59 -8.29 6.37
N THR A 549 -20.21 -9.46 6.28
CA THR A 549 -21.67 -9.60 6.34
C THR A 549 -22.23 -9.05 7.65
N TRP A 550 -21.56 -9.36 8.77
CA TRP A 550 -21.94 -8.83 10.08
C TRP A 550 -21.73 -7.31 10.19
N LYS A 551 -20.58 -6.80 9.74
CA LYS A 551 -20.25 -5.36 9.76
C LYS A 551 -21.16 -4.51 8.88
N ALA A 552 -21.56 -5.04 7.72
CA ALA A 552 -22.40 -4.32 6.76
C ALA A 552 -23.75 -3.89 7.35
N LYS A 553 -24.26 -4.61 8.37
CA LYS A 553 -25.52 -4.27 9.06
C LYS A 553 -25.55 -2.82 9.53
N PHE A 554 -24.44 -2.31 10.06
CA PHE A 554 -24.39 -0.96 10.60
C PHE A 554 -24.58 0.10 9.51
N SER A 555 -23.80 0.04 8.44
CA SER A 555 -23.91 0.98 7.31
C SER A 555 -25.25 0.84 6.58
N ILE A 556 -25.78 -0.38 6.43
CA ILE A 556 -27.11 -0.64 5.84
C ILE A 556 -28.23 -0.02 6.68
N SER A 557 -28.20 -0.23 8.01
CA SER A 557 -29.27 0.23 8.91
C SER A 557 -29.37 1.75 8.93
N ARG A 558 -28.24 2.47 8.85
CA ARG A 558 -28.20 3.94 8.75
C ARG A 558 -28.83 4.50 7.46
N MET A 559 -29.05 3.65 6.45
CA MET A 559 -29.69 4.04 5.19
C MET A 559 -31.14 3.59 5.09
N THR A 560 -31.49 2.45 5.67
CA THR A 560 -32.74 1.72 5.35
C THR A 560 -33.64 1.44 6.54
N ALA A 561 -33.13 1.50 7.77
CA ALA A 561 -33.89 1.06 8.93
C ALA A 561 -34.98 2.10 9.31
N PRO A 562 -36.18 1.65 9.70
CA PRO A 562 -37.19 2.53 10.27
C PRO A 562 -36.66 3.24 11.52
N GLY A 563 -37.06 4.50 11.71
CA GLY A 563 -36.64 5.30 12.87
C GLY A 563 -35.22 5.87 12.77
N PHE A 564 -34.55 5.73 11.63
CA PHE A 564 -33.30 6.44 11.32
C PHE A 564 -33.48 7.26 10.05
N CYS A 565 -33.04 8.51 10.05
CA CYS A 565 -33.11 9.32 8.84
C CYS A 565 -31.83 9.19 8.00
N TRP A 566 -31.97 8.75 6.75
CA TRP A 566 -30.83 8.44 5.89
C TRP A 566 -29.91 9.65 5.60
N ILE A 567 -30.42 10.89 5.63
CA ILE A 567 -29.56 12.08 5.46
C ILE A 567 -28.61 12.30 6.63
N ASP A 568 -28.91 11.74 7.80
CA ASP A 568 -28.00 11.70 8.95
C ASP A 568 -27.10 10.46 8.96
N GLY A 569 -27.16 9.58 7.95
CA GLY A 569 -26.40 8.34 7.91
C GLY A 569 -24.89 8.51 8.09
N SER A 570 -24.37 9.70 7.83
CA SER A 570 -22.96 10.08 7.93
C SER A 570 -22.67 11.07 9.08
N LEU A 571 -23.50 11.12 10.12
CA LEU A 571 -23.25 11.92 11.32
C LEU A 571 -21.87 11.63 11.95
N TYR A 572 -21.33 12.61 12.69
CA TYR A 572 -19.97 12.53 13.24
C TYR A 572 -19.80 11.46 14.32
N ALA A 573 -20.76 11.37 15.24
CA ALA A 573 -20.77 10.43 16.36
C ALA A 573 -22.20 9.93 16.62
N LEU A 574 -22.33 8.65 16.98
CA LEU A 574 -23.60 7.99 17.30
C LEU A 574 -23.49 7.30 18.66
N ASN A 575 -24.41 7.60 19.58
CA ASN A 575 -24.53 6.90 20.86
C ASN A 575 -25.06 5.49 20.64
N ILE A 576 -24.35 4.50 21.15
CA ILE A 576 -24.74 3.08 21.02
C ILE A 576 -25.12 2.43 22.37
N ARG A 577 -25.00 3.18 23.47
CA ARG A 577 -25.39 2.78 24.83
C ARG A 577 -25.85 3.97 25.67
N SER A 578 -26.50 3.70 26.80
CA SER A 578 -27.12 4.72 27.65
C SER A 578 -26.11 5.51 28.50
N SER A 579 -25.08 4.84 29.00
CA SER A 579 -24.00 5.42 29.84
C SER A 579 -22.65 4.75 29.56
N SER A 580 -21.56 5.34 30.04
CA SER A 580 -20.21 4.77 29.93
C SER A 580 -20.03 3.45 30.68
N THR A 581 -20.91 3.17 31.64
CA THR A 581 -20.88 1.98 32.50
C THR A 581 -21.94 0.95 32.14
N ASP A 582 -22.89 1.28 31.27
CA ASP A 582 -23.88 0.33 30.77
C ASP A 582 -23.18 -0.71 29.89
N PRO A 583 -23.22 -2.01 30.24
CA PRO A 583 -22.66 -3.06 29.41
C PRO A 583 -23.57 -3.40 28.22
N SER A 584 -24.81 -2.91 28.21
CA SER A 584 -25.80 -3.18 27.17
C SER A 584 -25.72 -2.15 26.05
N PHE A 585 -25.76 -2.63 24.81
CA PHE A 585 -25.90 -1.79 23.63
C PHE A 585 -27.37 -1.70 23.20
N TYR A 586 -27.72 -0.60 22.54
CA TYR A 586 -29.02 -0.48 21.88
C TYR A 586 -29.21 -1.61 20.86
N LYS A 587 -30.43 -2.13 20.79
CA LYS A 587 -30.78 -3.27 19.93
C LYS A 587 -31.11 -2.84 18.53
N THR A 588 -31.59 -1.61 18.36
CA THR A 588 -31.96 -1.04 17.06
C THR A 588 -31.24 0.27 16.80
N ILE A 589 -31.02 0.58 15.52
CA ILE A 589 -30.42 1.86 15.14
C ILE A 589 -31.34 3.05 15.46
N ALA A 590 -32.66 2.84 15.56
CA ALA A 590 -33.62 3.86 15.99
C ALA A 590 -33.42 4.26 17.46
N GLU A 591 -33.19 3.29 18.35
CA GLU A 591 -32.84 3.56 19.75
C GLU A 591 -31.52 4.36 19.83
N ALA A 592 -30.51 3.97 19.05
CA ALA A 592 -29.24 4.68 18.96
C ALA A 592 -29.41 6.13 18.45
N TYR A 593 -30.24 6.33 17.43
CA TYR A 593 -30.52 7.64 16.87
C TYR A 593 -31.25 8.54 17.86
N ASN A 594 -32.31 8.03 18.50
CA ASN A 594 -33.05 8.75 19.54
C ASN A 594 -32.15 9.11 20.72
N ALA A 595 -31.22 8.23 21.11
CA ALA A 595 -30.27 8.50 22.19
C ALA A 595 -29.14 9.47 21.80
N THR A 596 -28.93 9.69 20.51
CA THR A 596 -27.97 10.67 19.97
C THR A 596 -28.61 12.05 19.81
N GLU A 597 -29.92 12.17 20.06
CA GLU A 597 -30.78 13.25 19.57
C GLU A 597 -30.18 14.66 19.65
N ILE A 598 -30.34 15.37 18.54
CA ILE A 598 -30.29 16.83 18.49
C ILE A 598 -31.70 17.32 18.77
N THR A 599 -31.91 17.97 19.91
CA THR A 599 -33.23 18.44 20.36
C THR A 599 -34.02 19.12 19.23
N GLY A 600 -35.19 18.57 18.90
CA GLY A 600 -36.08 19.10 17.87
C GLY A 600 -35.90 18.50 16.46
N LEU A 601 -34.87 17.69 16.23
CA LEU A 601 -34.65 17.03 14.92
C LEU A 601 -35.61 15.86 14.70
N ALA A 602 -35.85 15.04 15.73
CA ALA A 602 -36.67 13.83 15.62
C ALA A 602 -38.17 14.09 15.38
N SER A 603 -38.64 15.32 15.60
CA SER A 603 -40.03 15.71 15.29
C SER A 603 -40.24 16.07 13.81
N LEU A 604 -39.17 16.21 13.03
CA LEU A 604 -39.21 16.56 11.62
C LEU A 604 -39.28 15.31 10.75
N ALA A 605 -40.10 15.35 9.70
CA ALA A 605 -40.14 14.26 8.73
C ALA A 605 -38.78 14.11 8.03
N CYS A 606 -38.28 12.88 7.94
CA CYS A 606 -36.97 12.59 7.35
C CYS A 606 -36.84 13.17 5.92
N ASN A 607 -35.72 13.86 5.65
CA ASN A 607 -35.44 14.49 4.36
C ASN A 607 -36.52 15.50 3.89
N SER A 608 -37.32 16.04 4.81
CA SER A 608 -38.27 17.11 4.50
C SER A 608 -37.54 18.45 4.30
N PRO A 609 -38.16 19.41 3.59
CA PRO A 609 -37.64 20.78 3.53
C PRO A 609 -37.41 21.41 4.91
N ALA A 610 -38.24 21.06 5.91
CA ALA A 610 -38.08 21.53 7.28
C ALA A 610 -36.83 20.94 7.96
N MET A 611 -36.58 19.63 7.80
CA MET A 611 -35.37 18.98 8.33
C MET A 611 -34.10 19.49 7.64
N ALA A 612 -34.13 19.63 6.32
CA ALA A 612 -33.03 20.22 5.56
C ALA A 612 -32.70 21.63 6.05
N THR A 613 -33.73 22.48 6.24
CA THR A 613 -33.57 23.83 6.80
C THR A 613 -32.99 23.80 8.21
N PHE A 614 -33.48 22.91 9.08
CA PHE A 614 -33.00 22.75 10.45
C PHE A 614 -31.50 22.38 10.49
N LEU A 615 -31.06 21.49 9.60
CA LEU A 615 -29.67 21.03 9.52
C LEU A 615 -28.76 21.97 8.70
N GLY A 616 -29.30 23.02 8.07
CA GLY A 616 -28.53 23.89 7.18
C GLY A 616 -28.11 23.20 5.87
N LEU A 617 -28.90 22.24 5.39
CA LEU A 617 -28.66 21.41 4.21
C LEU A 617 -29.70 21.66 3.10
N LYS A 618 -29.45 21.12 1.91
CA LYS A 618 -30.45 20.98 0.84
C LYS A 618 -31.28 19.71 1.04
N VAL A 619 -32.49 19.67 0.48
CA VAL A 619 -33.25 18.41 0.39
C VAL A 619 -32.45 17.39 -0.43
N GLY A 620 -32.27 16.20 0.13
CA GLY A 620 -31.49 15.10 -0.42
C GLY A 620 -29.97 15.20 -0.16
N GLU A 621 -29.52 16.15 0.65
CA GLU A 621 -28.14 16.30 1.07
C GLU A 621 -27.90 15.60 2.42
N MET A 622 -26.76 14.90 2.55
CA MET A 622 -26.37 14.22 3.79
C MET A 622 -25.52 15.12 4.69
N VAL A 623 -25.60 14.95 6.00
CA VAL A 623 -24.74 15.63 7.00
C VAL A 623 -23.27 15.23 6.81
N GLY A 624 -22.35 16.14 7.17
CA GLY A 624 -20.93 15.81 7.24
C GLY A 624 -20.16 16.09 5.96
N TYR A 625 -20.34 17.28 5.38
CA TYR A 625 -19.58 17.78 4.23
C TYR A 625 -19.79 16.95 2.95
N SER A 626 -21.05 16.77 2.56
CA SER A 626 -21.54 16.04 1.37
C SER A 626 -20.85 16.37 0.04
N THR A 627 -20.36 17.61 -0.15
CA THR A 627 -19.63 18.04 -1.36
C THR A 627 -18.15 17.70 -1.32
N SER A 628 -17.60 17.35 -0.16
CA SER A 628 -16.18 17.06 0.02
C SER A 628 -15.86 15.61 -0.36
N ASN A 629 -14.82 15.43 -1.16
CA ASN A 629 -14.28 14.11 -1.48
C ASN A 629 -13.63 13.40 -0.26
N THR A 630 -13.43 14.10 0.86
CA THR A 630 -12.99 13.55 2.16
C THR A 630 -14.05 13.70 3.27
N GLY A 631 -15.28 14.10 2.91
CA GLY A 631 -16.40 14.24 3.84
C GLY A 631 -16.93 12.90 4.33
N TYR A 632 -17.76 12.90 5.37
CA TYR A 632 -18.28 11.67 5.96
C TYR A 632 -19.15 10.82 5.01
N PRO A 633 -19.98 11.40 4.11
CA PRO A 633 -20.61 10.63 3.05
C PRO A 633 -19.60 9.93 2.13
N SER A 634 -18.47 10.57 1.81
CA SER A 634 -17.40 9.94 1.03
C SER A 634 -16.79 8.77 1.81
N ASN A 635 -16.48 8.95 3.09
CA ASN A 635 -15.93 7.88 3.95
C ASN A 635 -16.87 6.67 4.04
N MET A 636 -18.18 6.90 4.05
CA MET A 636 -19.23 5.87 4.08
C MET A 636 -19.37 5.11 2.74
N GLN A 637 -19.00 5.72 1.62
CA GLN A 637 -19.26 5.17 0.29
C GLN A 637 -18.63 3.78 0.07
N PRO A 638 -17.35 3.52 0.38
CA PRO A 638 -16.78 2.19 0.19
C PRO A 638 -17.45 1.13 1.08
N ALA A 639 -17.82 1.46 2.32
CA ALA A 639 -18.52 0.54 3.21
C ALA A 639 -19.87 0.09 2.61
N LEU A 640 -20.64 1.03 2.07
CA LEU A 640 -21.90 0.72 1.37
C LEU A 640 -21.69 -0.02 0.05
N ALA A 641 -20.61 0.28 -0.67
CA ALA A 641 -20.25 -0.44 -1.89
C ALA A 641 -20.00 -1.92 -1.61
N TYR A 642 -19.24 -2.24 -0.56
CA TYR A 642 -19.03 -3.62 -0.12
C TYR A 642 -20.29 -4.24 0.49
N ALA A 643 -21.08 -3.48 1.26
CA ALA A 643 -22.33 -3.96 1.82
C ALA A 643 -23.34 -4.42 0.75
N ALA A 644 -23.35 -3.77 -0.42
CA ALA A 644 -24.22 -4.14 -1.53
C ALA A 644 -23.96 -5.54 -2.10
N VAL A 645 -22.74 -6.06 -1.93
CA VAL A 645 -22.28 -7.35 -2.47
C VAL A 645 -21.87 -8.36 -1.39
N SER A 646 -22.00 -8.01 -0.11
CA SER A 646 -21.56 -8.86 1.01
C SER A 646 -22.50 -10.03 1.31
N GLY A 647 -23.73 -10.01 0.77
CA GLY A 647 -24.80 -10.93 1.14
C GLY A 647 -25.62 -10.49 2.35
N ALA A 648 -25.32 -9.33 2.96
CA ALA A 648 -26.14 -8.76 4.02
C ALA A 648 -27.50 -8.25 3.47
N THR A 649 -28.59 -8.58 4.16
CA THR A 649 -29.95 -8.16 3.79
C THR A 649 -30.06 -6.65 3.70
N GLY A 650 -30.61 -6.13 2.60
CA GLY A 650 -30.83 -4.69 2.37
C GLY A 650 -29.60 -3.93 1.84
N GLY A 651 -28.47 -4.61 1.57
CA GLY A 651 -27.25 -3.99 1.04
C GLY A 651 -27.47 -3.19 -0.25
N ALA A 652 -28.11 -3.81 -1.25
CA ALA A 652 -28.39 -3.16 -2.53
C ALA A 652 -29.35 -1.97 -2.40
N ASP A 653 -30.34 -2.06 -1.51
CA ASP A 653 -31.29 -0.98 -1.24
C ASP A 653 -30.60 0.20 -0.54
N ALA A 654 -29.73 -0.07 0.45
CA ALA A 654 -28.93 0.95 1.11
C ALA A 654 -28.04 1.71 0.12
N TRP A 655 -27.38 0.99 -0.79
CA TRP A 655 -26.60 1.59 -1.88
C TRP A 655 -27.48 2.45 -2.79
N LYS A 656 -28.67 1.98 -3.17
CA LYS A 656 -29.61 2.72 -4.02
C LYS A 656 -30.07 4.03 -3.36
N ILE A 657 -30.40 4.01 -2.07
CA ILE A 657 -30.77 5.22 -1.32
C ILE A 657 -29.58 6.18 -1.27
N PHE A 658 -28.39 5.68 -0.93
CA PHE A 658 -27.19 6.50 -0.86
C PHE A 658 -26.89 7.16 -2.20
N MET A 659 -26.96 6.42 -3.30
CA MET A 659 -26.76 6.93 -4.65
C MET A 659 -27.95 7.71 -5.21
N ALA A 660 -29.05 7.90 -4.46
CA ALA A 660 -30.14 8.80 -4.82
C ALA A 660 -29.95 10.22 -4.24
N ARG A 661 -28.95 10.43 -3.37
CA ARG A 661 -28.65 11.76 -2.79
C ARG A 661 -28.41 12.82 -3.86
N SER A 662 -28.91 14.03 -3.60
CA SER A 662 -28.89 15.16 -4.54
C SER A 662 -27.56 15.90 -4.56
N VAL A 663 -26.79 15.81 -3.47
CA VAL A 663 -25.47 16.44 -3.31
C VAL A 663 -24.40 15.37 -3.18
N ARG A 664 -23.39 15.43 -4.05
CA ARG A 664 -22.28 14.46 -4.11
C ARG A 664 -20.96 15.19 -4.32
N PRO A 665 -19.84 14.61 -3.87
CA PRO A 665 -18.53 15.13 -4.20
C PRO A 665 -18.21 14.94 -5.68
N ASP A 666 -17.31 15.77 -6.22
CA ASP A 666 -16.70 15.56 -7.52
C ASP A 666 -15.45 14.68 -7.36
N TYR A 667 -15.60 13.38 -7.62
CA TYR A 667 -14.50 12.42 -7.54
C TYR A 667 -13.44 12.58 -8.64
N SER A 668 -13.68 13.37 -9.70
CA SER A 668 -12.62 13.71 -10.67
C SER A 668 -11.46 14.49 -10.03
N THR A 669 -11.72 15.15 -8.90
CA THR A 669 -10.74 15.98 -8.19
C THR A 669 -10.02 15.27 -7.03
N GLY A 670 -10.57 14.14 -6.56
CA GLY A 670 -10.06 13.36 -5.43
C GLY A 670 -10.81 12.03 -5.33
N PRO A 671 -10.34 10.95 -5.99
CA PRO A 671 -11.12 9.73 -6.19
C PRO A 671 -11.00 8.67 -5.07
N GLN A 672 -10.25 8.93 -3.99
CA GLN A 672 -9.83 7.91 -3.01
C GLN A 672 -10.98 7.13 -2.32
N PHE A 673 -12.18 7.71 -2.28
CA PHE A 673 -13.39 7.09 -1.73
C PHE A 673 -14.42 6.72 -2.79
N GLY A 674 -14.14 6.98 -4.08
CA GLY A 674 -15.02 6.70 -5.21
C GLY A 674 -15.09 5.21 -5.56
N ILE A 675 -15.40 4.36 -4.59
CA ILE A 675 -15.58 2.91 -4.76
C ILE A 675 -17.06 2.62 -4.98
N ILE A 676 -17.37 1.68 -5.87
CA ILE A 676 -18.73 1.28 -6.24
C ILE A 676 -18.89 -0.24 -6.12
N PRO A 677 -20.11 -0.78 -5.89
CA PRO A 677 -20.34 -2.22 -5.84
C PRO A 677 -19.81 -2.91 -7.10
N ARG A 678 -19.21 -4.09 -6.92
CA ARG A 678 -18.90 -4.96 -8.07
C ARG A 678 -20.20 -5.51 -8.66
N GLN A 679 -20.24 -5.57 -10.00
CA GLN A 679 -21.36 -6.14 -10.75
C GLN A 679 -21.14 -7.62 -11.03
#